data_AF-A0A3B4C597-F1
#
_entry.id   AF-A0A3B4C597-F1
#
_cell.length_a   1.000
_cell.length_b   1.000
_cell.length_c   1.000
_cell.angle_alpha   90.00
_cell.angle_beta   90.00
_cell.angle_gamma   90.00
#
_symmetry.space_group_name_H-M   'P 1'
#
loop_
_entity.id
_entity.type
_entity.pdbx_description
1 polymer ?
#
loop_
_entity_poly.entity_id
_entity_poly.type
_entity_poly.pdbx_seq_one_letter_code
_entity_poly.pdbx_strand_id
1 'polypeptide(L)'
;MENTRDLRIVLLGSINSGKSSVGNTLLGREESELKRTAQCVKRQREVAGRHITVVEAPGWWTDTPVKESTELLKQEIMLSVSLCPPGPHTVLLVIRLDTMFKEDESAVLLGHLNLLTDSVWSHTIVLFTCGDCLGDTPIEQHIESEGKELQQLVEKCGNRYHVLNNENRSDDTQVTELLEKIEEMVAANSGRPFEMDRKILQKVEEKRRAEGERAKERMMMVEKQRKDLRSLTGYTPHLSELRIVLLGYRYAGKSSAGSTILNREEFELKRTSQCVKRQGEVAGRHITVVEAPGWSNRAKEESTELLKQDIMLSMSLCPPGPHCLLLVIRVDIVFKGHEGRILNGYMKLFSQRAWSHSIVLFTFGDYLGDTPIEQHIESEGRALQWLVEKCRNRYHVLNNENRSDDTQVTELLEKIEEMVAANSGCYFKIGRKILQKVEEVKRAEKARPKEKMKVQKQSKNIKANIDSSLCSGYGSPTSVKIPGKHGMKKFMNSESPTSENICLEFKSLGNENLGVPEVFIPEITEGLVIENNNSFRFQCPHAGQFQCKLTSLVFEMEGKGELQYRIDSWDTHVLDGLSQMKPAGPLYSIDCFEVWVSHLHLPHCEILSEGNQSELVVAHFTGDNVEVIQPLKVTSTHVIISIQGLSLLGLLKNMFYAGPVGAQVLLFYKEITGKQSRKKLHIHLLPWNVPYEEVEKRHKSSTYYDTSSTCQLTPGRKYRPSCDPYKAQPKSATFECDYGPNYHPTFVVFFDTEAFTVSLLDEDGLEVWEPHDVCLSAHNTDAALIKRMKAAEFVDEHREKLIQRVSSVMELADSLQSKKMIGDEMYNNIKVAKTSQEQMRILYEILQSGGTAVKAEFYEILKLKLAFLVDDLESGPRKA
;
A
#
# COMPACT_ATOMS: atom_id res chain seq x y z
N MET A 1 5.31 -1.01 -59.16
CA MET A 1 5.32 -0.44 -57.80
C MET A 1 4.04 0.36 -57.67
N GLU A 2 3.08 -0.09 -56.87
CA GLU A 2 1.90 0.73 -56.57
C GLU A 2 2.37 1.95 -55.80
N ASN A 3 2.28 3.12 -56.44
CA ASN A 3 2.56 4.40 -55.82
C ASN A 3 1.53 4.58 -54.69
N THR A 4 1.94 4.45 -53.42
CA THR A 4 1.05 4.58 -52.26
C THR A 4 0.58 6.01 -52.15
N ARG A 5 -0.54 6.31 -52.81
CA ARG A 5 -1.18 7.64 -52.78
C ARG A 5 -1.55 8.09 -51.36
N ASP A 6 -1.64 7.16 -50.42
CA ASP A 6 -1.99 7.41 -49.02
C ASP A 6 -0.84 6.95 -48.09
N LEU A 7 -0.26 7.87 -47.33
CA LEU A 7 0.75 7.61 -46.31
C LEU A 7 0.19 7.88 -44.91
N ARG A 8 0.50 7.02 -43.95
CA ARG A 8 0.01 7.10 -42.56
C ARG A 8 1.20 7.02 -41.63
N ILE A 9 1.48 8.10 -40.93
CA ILE A 9 2.70 8.31 -40.17
C ILE A 9 2.30 8.55 -38.71
N VAL A 10 2.96 7.86 -37.77
CA VAL A 10 2.85 8.11 -36.33
C VAL A 10 4.14 8.77 -35.85
N LEU A 11 4.06 9.87 -35.11
CA LEU A 11 5.20 10.54 -34.50
C LEU A 11 5.31 10.17 -33.02
N LEU A 12 6.44 9.57 -32.63
CA LEU A 12 6.78 9.23 -31.25
C LEU A 12 8.08 9.92 -30.84
N GLY A 13 8.26 10.19 -29.55
CA GLY A 13 9.48 10.81 -29.03
C GLY A 13 9.24 11.52 -27.70
N SER A 14 10.32 11.92 -27.04
CA SER A 14 10.26 12.62 -25.75
C SER A 14 9.57 13.98 -25.83
N ILE A 15 9.18 14.53 -24.68
CA ILE A 15 8.65 15.90 -24.59
C ILE A 15 9.68 16.87 -25.15
N ASN A 16 9.20 17.88 -25.89
CA ASN A 16 10.04 18.88 -26.56
C ASN A 16 11.02 18.32 -27.60
N SER A 17 10.86 17.08 -28.07
CA SER A 17 11.69 16.51 -29.15
C SER A 17 11.41 17.10 -30.54
N GLY A 18 10.45 18.02 -30.67
CA GLY A 18 10.11 18.66 -31.95
C GLY A 18 9.04 17.94 -32.77
N LYS A 19 8.32 16.95 -32.21
CA LYS A 19 7.23 16.23 -32.91
C LYS A 19 6.22 17.14 -33.61
N SER A 20 5.71 18.17 -32.93
CA SER A 20 4.74 19.08 -33.54
C SER A 20 5.34 19.90 -34.68
N SER A 21 6.62 20.28 -34.58
CA SER A 21 7.37 20.94 -35.66
C SER A 21 7.52 19.99 -36.86
N VAL A 22 7.87 18.73 -36.62
CA VAL A 22 7.94 17.69 -37.66
C VAL A 22 6.60 17.52 -38.36
N GLY A 23 5.50 17.40 -37.60
CA GLY A 23 4.16 17.26 -38.16
C GLY A 23 3.76 18.46 -39.02
N ASN A 24 4.14 19.67 -38.60
CA ASN A 24 3.92 20.92 -39.34
C ASN A 24 4.74 20.95 -40.65
N THR A 25 6.02 20.56 -40.61
CA THR A 25 6.89 20.46 -41.78
C THR A 25 6.36 19.42 -42.78
N LEU A 26 5.98 18.23 -42.31
CA LEU A 26 5.42 17.16 -43.14
C LEU A 26 4.11 17.57 -43.84
N LEU A 27 3.33 18.45 -43.23
CA LEU A 27 2.03 18.90 -43.75
C LEU A 27 2.10 20.29 -44.42
N GLY A 28 3.24 20.95 -44.45
CA GLY A 28 3.43 22.28 -45.05
C GLY A 28 2.57 23.39 -44.44
N ARG A 29 2.44 23.44 -43.10
CA ARG A 29 1.73 24.53 -42.37
C ARG A 29 2.50 25.00 -41.14
N GLU A 30 2.43 26.30 -40.87
CA GLU A 30 2.59 26.85 -39.51
C GLU A 30 1.23 26.92 -38.82
N GLU A 31 0.76 25.81 -38.26
CA GLU A 31 -0.23 25.90 -37.19
C GLU A 31 0.51 26.18 -35.88
N SER A 32 -0.02 27.11 -35.06
CA SER A 32 0.59 27.51 -33.78
C SER A 32 1.10 26.30 -33.03
N GLU A 33 2.31 26.39 -32.45
CA GLU A 33 2.90 25.33 -31.63
C GLU A 33 1.81 24.71 -30.76
N LEU A 34 1.56 23.40 -30.96
CA LEU A 34 0.57 22.72 -30.16
C LEU A 34 1.03 22.82 -28.71
N LYS A 35 0.19 23.41 -27.84
CA LYS A 35 0.33 23.26 -26.41
C LYS A 35 0.46 21.77 -26.10
N ARG A 36 1.31 21.43 -25.13
CA ARG A 36 1.56 20.06 -24.67
C ARG A 36 0.29 19.19 -24.74
N THR A 37 0.29 18.18 -25.61
CA THR A 37 -0.89 17.35 -25.85
C THR A 37 -0.82 16.07 -25.03
N ALA A 38 -1.77 15.87 -24.12
CA ALA A 38 -1.92 14.63 -23.37
C ALA A 38 -2.65 13.53 -24.17
N GLN A 39 -3.13 13.84 -25.38
CA GLN A 39 -3.83 12.93 -26.27
C GLN A 39 -3.20 12.94 -27.66
N CYS A 40 -3.41 11.85 -28.41
CA CYS A 40 -2.96 11.80 -29.79
C CYS A 40 -3.70 12.80 -30.69
N VAL A 41 -2.95 13.53 -31.52
CA VAL A 41 -3.52 14.50 -32.47
C VAL A 41 -3.37 13.96 -33.89
N LYS A 42 -4.49 13.76 -34.58
CA LYS A 42 -4.54 13.32 -35.98
C LYS A 42 -4.74 14.50 -36.91
N ARG A 43 -3.90 14.59 -37.94
CA ARG A 43 -3.96 15.61 -39.01
C ARG A 43 -3.81 14.94 -40.37
N GLN A 44 -4.44 15.51 -41.40
CA GLN A 44 -4.43 14.96 -42.76
C GLN A 44 -4.32 16.07 -43.80
N ARG A 45 -3.48 15.87 -44.83
CA ARG A 45 -3.36 16.80 -45.97
C ARG A 45 -2.78 16.11 -47.20
N GLU A 46 -3.07 16.67 -48.37
CA GLU A 46 -2.33 16.35 -49.60
C GLU A 46 -1.03 17.18 -49.68
N VAL A 47 0.11 16.52 -49.84
CA VAL A 47 1.45 17.11 -49.97
C VAL A 47 2.20 16.38 -51.08
N ALA A 48 2.78 17.11 -52.03
CA ALA A 48 3.49 16.54 -53.19
C ALA A 48 2.68 15.44 -53.93
N GLY A 49 1.36 15.61 -54.06
CA GLY A 49 0.45 14.66 -54.72
C GLY A 49 0.10 13.40 -53.91
N ARG A 50 0.41 13.37 -52.61
CA ARG A 50 0.18 12.25 -51.69
C ARG A 50 -0.72 12.68 -50.54
N HIS A 51 -1.69 11.85 -50.16
CA HIS A 51 -2.50 12.05 -48.95
C HIS A 51 -1.75 11.56 -47.73
N ILE A 52 -1.22 12.49 -46.94
CA ILE A 52 -0.47 12.20 -45.73
C ILE A 52 -1.39 12.34 -44.53
N THR A 53 -1.47 11.28 -43.73
CA THR A 53 -2.02 11.30 -42.37
C THR A 53 -0.88 11.29 -41.37
N VAL A 54 -0.84 12.27 -40.48
CA VAL A 54 0.11 12.35 -39.37
C VAL A 54 -0.65 12.21 -38.07
N VAL A 55 -0.26 11.26 -37.23
CA VAL A 55 -0.75 11.12 -35.85
C VAL A 55 0.40 11.41 -34.90
N GLU A 56 0.31 12.49 -34.15
CA GLU A 56 1.27 12.84 -33.12
C GLU A 56 0.85 12.24 -31.78
N ALA A 57 1.67 11.38 -31.19
CA ALA A 57 1.42 10.87 -29.84
C ALA A 57 2.01 11.81 -28.77
N PRO A 58 1.48 11.78 -27.53
CA PRO A 58 2.06 12.50 -26.40
C PRO A 58 3.52 12.11 -26.15
N GLY A 59 4.33 13.08 -25.71
CA GLY A 59 5.72 12.82 -25.35
C GLY A 59 5.90 12.26 -23.95
N TRP A 60 6.96 11.49 -23.75
CA TRP A 60 7.44 11.03 -22.43
C TRP A 60 8.64 11.84 -21.93
N TRP A 61 8.92 11.78 -20.63
CA TRP A 61 10.14 12.36 -20.04
C TRP A 61 11.36 11.50 -20.38
N THR A 62 12.50 12.11 -20.69
CA THR A 62 13.73 11.39 -21.06
C THR A 62 14.35 10.60 -19.90
N ASP A 63 14.00 10.95 -18.66
CA ASP A 63 14.54 10.35 -17.43
C ASP A 63 13.52 9.52 -16.65
N THR A 64 12.29 9.35 -17.16
CA THR A 64 11.23 8.60 -16.48
C THR A 64 10.97 7.27 -17.19
N PRO A 65 11.32 6.12 -16.58
CA PRO A 65 11.08 4.81 -17.16
C PRO A 65 9.60 4.56 -17.42
N VAL A 66 9.29 3.74 -18.44
CA VAL A 66 7.89 3.40 -18.80
C VAL A 66 7.05 2.89 -17.62
N LYS A 67 7.66 2.17 -16.67
CA LYS A 67 6.99 1.67 -15.45
C LYS A 67 6.54 2.78 -14.49
N GLU A 68 7.13 3.97 -14.58
CA GLU A 68 6.88 5.18 -13.78
C GLU A 68 6.07 6.23 -14.54
N SER A 69 5.95 6.08 -15.87
CA SER A 69 5.02 6.85 -16.71
C SER A 69 3.56 6.56 -16.35
N THR A 70 2.71 7.57 -16.57
CA THR A 70 1.27 7.51 -16.32
C THR A 70 0.56 6.49 -17.20
N GLU A 71 -0.57 5.97 -16.71
CA GLU A 71 -1.39 5.03 -17.47
C GLU A 71 -2.00 5.68 -18.72
N LEU A 72 -2.39 6.96 -18.64
CA LEU A 72 -2.88 7.70 -19.81
C LEU A 72 -1.83 7.77 -20.92
N LEU A 73 -0.57 8.11 -20.59
CA LEU A 73 0.50 8.17 -21.58
C LEU A 73 0.69 6.82 -22.29
N LYS A 74 0.73 5.73 -21.53
CA LYS A 74 0.87 4.38 -22.11
C LYS A 74 -0.29 4.04 -23.04
N GLN A 75 -1.51 4.31 -22.61
CA GLN A 75 -2.71 4.07 -23.40
C GLN A 75 -2.71 4.90 -24.68
N GLU A 76 -2.32 6.17 -24.63
CA GLU A 76 -2.23 7.04 -25.82
C GLU A 76 -1.18 6.56 -26.80
N ILE A 77 0.03 6.19 -26.33
CA ILE A 77 1.06 5.63 -27.20
C ILE A 77 0.51 4.39 -27.92
N MET A 78 -0.12 3.46 -27.18
CA MET A 78 -0.73 2.26 -27.76
C MET A 78 -1.87 2.57 -28.74
N LEU A 79 -2.72 3.55 -28.44
CA LEU A 79 -3.86 3.91 -29.30
C LEU A 79 -3.45 4.76 -30.51
N SER A 80 -2.27 5.38 -30.50
CA SER A 80 -1.78 6.20 -31.62
C SER A 80 -1.81 5.45 -32.97
N VAL A 81 -1.47 4.17 -32.98
CA VAL A 81 -1.46 3.34 -34.19
C VAL A 81 -2.87 3.01 -34.69
N SER A 82 -3.87 2.95 -33.79
CA SER A 82 -5.26 2.67 -34.13
C SER A 82 -5.96 3.83 -34.85
N LEU A 83 -5.43 5.06 -34.71
CA LEU A 83 -5.95 6.26 -35.38
C LEU A 83 -5.64 6.30 -36.89
N CYS A 84 -4.87 5.32 -37.38
CA CYS A 84 -4.44 5.16 -38.77
C CYS A 84 -4.94 3.84 -39.42
N PRO A 85 -6.25 3.53 -39.55
CA PRO A 85 -6.67 2.23 -40.10
C PRO A 85 -6.18 1.96 -41.53
N PRO A 86 -5.80 0.71 -41.89
CA PRO A 86 -5.65 -0.48 -41.02
C PRO A 86 -4.46 -0.47 -40.04
N GLY A 87 -3.48 0.41 -40.25
CA GLY A 87 -2.33 0.67 -39.38
C GLY A 87 -1.39 1.71 -40.00
N PRO A 88 -0.44 2.29 -39.26
CA PRO A 88 0.51 3.24 -39.83
C PRO A 88 1.47 2.55 -40.81
N HIS A 89 1.82 3.23 -41.89
CA HIS A 89 2.90 2.80 -42.80
C HIS A 89 4.28 3.04 -42.17
N THR A 90 4.40 4.05 -41.31
CA THR A 90 5.66 4.41 -40.65
C THR A 90 5.43 4.97 -39.26
N VAL A 91 6.37 4.66 -38.37
CA VAL A 91 6.58 5.33 -37.09
C VAL A 91 7.86 6.18 -37.21
N LEU A 92 7.76 7.48 -37.02
CA LEU A 92 8.92 8.36 -36.94
C LEU A 92 9.28 8.57 -35.47
N LEU A 93 10.47 8.11 -35.09
CA LEU A 93 11.02 8.30 -33.76
C LEU A 93 11.84 9.59 -33.72
N VAL A 94 11.28 10.64 -33.14
CA VAL A 94 11.84 11.99 -33.19
C VAL A 94 12.83 12.21 -32.05
N ILE A 95 14.08 12.48 -32.40
CA ILE A 95 15.22 12.72 -31.48
C ILE A 95 15.85 14.07 -31.82
N ARG A 96 16.33 14.79 -30.80
CA ARG A 96 17.00 16.09 -30.95
C ARG A 96 18.51 15.91 -30.97
N LEU A 97 19.17 16.57 -31.91
CA LEU A 97 20.64 16.56 -32.04
C LEU A 97 21.34 17.57 -31.14
N ASP A 98 20.62 18.58 -30.65
CA ASP A 98 21.17 19.61 -29.76
C ASP A 98 21.22 19.16 -28.28
N THR A 99 20.89 17.90 -28.01
CA THR A 99 20.88 17.29 -26.68
C THR A 99 21.69 16.00 -26.66
N MET A 100 22.49 15.82 -25.61
CA MET A 100 23.30 14.62 -25.43
C MET A 100 22.42 13.38 -25.20
N PHE A 101 22.60 12.32 -26.00
CA PHE A 101 21.85 11.08 -25.90
C PHE A 101 22.47 10.13 -24.87
N LYS A 102 21.85 10.01 -23.69
CA LYS A 102 22.40 9.25 -22.55
C LYS A 102 21.94 7.80 -22.53
N GLU A 103 22.69 6.94 -21.84
CA GLU A 103 22.32 5.53 -21.62
C GLU A 103 20.94 5.37 -20.96
N ASP A 104 20.68 6.16 -19.90
CA ASP A 104 19.37 6.17 -19.23
C ASP A 104 18.23 6.55 -20.19
N GLU A 105 18.47 7.48 -21.12
CA GLU A 105 17.47 7.94 -22.10
C GLU A 105 17.14 6.83 -23.12
N SER A 106 18.16 6.08 -23.57
CA SER A 106 17.97 4.94 -24.46
C SER A 106 17.06 3.88 -23.83
N ALA A 107 17.33 3.50 -22.56
CA ALA A 107 16.51 2.53 -21.85
C ALA A 107 15.05 3.00 -21.69
N VAL A 108 14.84 4.28 -21.40
CA VAL A 108 13.51 4.90 -21.30
C VAL A 108 12.77 4.86 -22.63
N LEU A 109 13.43 5.27 -23.72
CA LEU A 109 12.87 5.28 -25.07
C LEU A 109 12.46 3.86 -25.51
N LEU A 110 13.37 2.89 -25.34
CA LEU A 110 13.10 1.48 -25.68
C LEU A 110 11.87 0.96 -24.93
N GLY A 111 11.74 1.28 -23.65
CA GLY A 111 10.59 0.89 -22.84
C GLY A 111 9.25 1.42 -23.38
N HIS A 112 9.22 2.66 -23.88
CA HIS A 112 8.01 3.26 -24.46
C HIS A 112 7.67 2.68 -25.83
N LEU A 113 8.66 2.43 -26.70
CA LEU A 113 8.41 1.83 -28.01
C LEU A 113 7.98 0.36 -27.90
N ASN A 114 8.47 -0.37 -26.89
CA ASN A 114 8.05 -1.76 -26.66
C ASN A 114 6.57 -1.90 -26.27
N LEU A 115 5.87 -0.81 -25.91
CA LEU A 115 4.40 -0.81 -25.80
C LEU A 115 3.73 -1.16 -27.14
N LEU A 116 4.41 -0.89 -28.26
CA LEU A 116 3.94 -1.15 -29.61
C LEU A 116 4.35 -2.53 -30.17
N THR A 117 4.82 -3.44 -29.31
CA THR A 117 5.38 -4.76 -29.69
C THR A 117 6.67 -4.69 -30.51
N ASP A 118 7.44 -5.78 -30.54
CA ASP A 118 8.74 -5.81 -31.22
C ASP A 118 8.65 -5.67 -32.75
N SER A 119 7.49 -5.88 -33.38
CA SER A 119 7.34 -5.66 -34.83
C SER A 119 7.35 -4.18 -35.22
N VAL A 120 7.20 -3.23 -34.28
CA VAL A 120 7.22 -1.80 -34.60
C VAL A 120 8.56 -1.35 -35.20
N TRP A 121 9.65 -2.02 -34.81
CA TRP A 121 11.00 -1.68 -35.25
C TRP A 121 11.14 -1.81 -36.77
N SER A 122 10.49 -2.77 -37.43
CA SER A 122 10.51 -2.88 -38.91
C SER A 122 9.79 -1.76 -39.64
N HIS A 123 9.02 -0.92 -38.92
CA HIS A 123 8.29 0.21 -39.47
C HIS A 123 8.78 1.56 -38.91
N THR A 124 9.91 1.58 -38.21
CA THR A 124 10.44 2.77 -37.55
C THR A 124 11.60 3.41 -38.32
N ILE A 125 11.57 4.72 -38.52
CA ILE A 125 12.71 5.55 -38.94
C ILE A 125 13.08 6.50 -37.78
N VAL A 126 14.38 6.61 -37.48
CA VAL A 126 14.88 7.64 -36.55
C VAL A 126 14.90 8.99 -37.26
N LEU A 127 14.15 9.95 -36.75
CA LEU A 127 14.09 11.30 -37.29
C LEU A 127 14.82 12.26 -36.37
N PHE A 128 15.98 12.73 -36.81
CA PHE A 128 16.76 13.72 -36.12
C PHE A 128 16.26 15.12 -36.43
N THR A 129 16.04 15.91 -35.39
CA THR A 129 15.68 17.33 -35.45
C THR A 129 16.85 18.18 -34.96
N CYS A 130 16.81 19.48 -35.25
CA CYS A 130 17.94 20.39 -35.02
C CYS A 130 19.18 19.99 -35.84
N GLY A 131 18.98 19.53 -37.08
CA GLY A 131 20.07 19.15 -38.00
C GLY A 131 21.06 20.27 -38.28
N ASP A 132 20.63 21.51 -38.16
CA ASP A 132 21.46 22.72 -38.18
C ASP A 132 22.60 22.69 -37.14
N CYS A 133 22.43 21.97 -36.03
CA CYS A 133 23.47 21.83 -35.00
C CYS A 133 24.68 20.99 -35.44
N LEU A 134 24.57 20.24 -36.54
CA LEU A 134 25.68 19.42 -37.07
C LEU A 134 26.74 20.26 -37.81
N GLY A 135 26.38 21.45 -38.31
CA GLY A 135 27.25 22.22 -39.21
C GLY A 135 27.64 21.40 -40.44
N ASP A 136 28.95 21.30 -40.72
CA ASP A 136 29.50 20.48 -41.81
C ASP A 136 29.68 18.99 -41.44
N THR A 137 29.33 18.60 -40.22
CA THR A 137 29.53 17.23 -39.73
C THR A 137 28.44 16.31 -40.30
N PRO A 138 28.80 15.20 -40.97
CA PRO A 138 27.81 14.22 -41.42
C PRO A 138 27.14 13.53 -40.23
N ILE A 139 25.86 13.20 -40.36
CA ILE A 139 25.07 12.57 -39.30
C ILE A 139 25.66 11.23 -38.83
N GLU A 140 26.28 10.49 -39.74
CA GLU A 140 26.94 9.21 -39.46
C GLU A 140 28.07 9.40 -38.45
N GLN A 141 28.88 10.44 -38.61
CA GLN A 141 29.96 10.77 -37.68
C GLN A 141 29.40 11.18 -36.32
N HIS A 142 28.27 11.89 -36.28
CA HIS A 142 27.61 12.23 -35.03
C HIS A 142 27.11 10.98 -34.29
N ILE A 143 26.40 10.08 -34.98
CA ILE A 143 25.92 8.80 -34.42
C ILE A 143 27.09 7.97 -33.87
N GLU A 144 28.21 7.92 -34.58
CA GLU A 144 29.42 7.24 -34.12
C GLU A 144 30.03 7.88 -32.87
N SER A 145 30.03 9.22 -32.81
CA SER A 145 30.64 9.97 -31.71
C SER A 145 29.79 10.05 -30.43
N GLU A 146 28.46 9.99 -30.56
CA GLU A 146 27.51 10.23 -29.46
C GLU A 146 27.52 9.09 -28.43
N GLY A 147 27.71 7.85 -28.87
CA GLY A 147 27.80 6.67 -28.00
C GLY A 147 27.24 5.40 -28.61
N LYS A 148 27.47 4.27 -27.94
CA LYS A 148 26.99 2.95 -28.38
C LYS A 148 25.47 2.85 -28.33
N GLU A 149 24.85 3.64 -27.47
CA GLU A 149 23.44 3.59 -27.16
C GLU A 149 22.61 4.18 -28.32
N LEU A 150 23.08 5.27 -28.93
CA LEU A 150 22.46 5.83 -30.14
C LEU A 150 22.71 4.93 -31.35
N GLN A 151 23.93 4.38 -31.49
CA GLN A 151 24.25 3.42 -32.55
C GLN A 151 23.33 2.20 -32.51
N GLN A 152 23.19 1.56 -31.35
CA GLN A 152 22.32 0.41 -31.16
C GLN A 152 20.85 0.74 -31.47
N LEU A 153 20.38 1.94 -31.12
CA LEU A 153 19.02 2.38 -31.45
C LEU A 153 18.81 2.49 -32.97
N VAL A 154 19.77 3.11 -33.67
CA VAL A 154 19.74 3.26 -35.14
C VAL A 154 19.85 1.90 -35.83
N GLU A 155 20.73 1.02 -35.36
CA GLU A 155 20.85 -0.36 -35.83
C GLU A 155 19.56 -1.15 -35.63
N LYS A 156 18.90 -1.00 -34.47
CA LYS A 156 17.60 -1.63 -34.19
C LYS A 156 16.50 -1.15 -35.14
N CYS A 157 16.62 0.09 -35.61
CA CYS A 157 15.79 0.64 -36.68
C CYS A 157 16.27 0.24 -38.08
N GLY A 158 17.20 -0.70 -38.24
CA GLY A 158 17.70 -1.15 -39.55
C GLY A 158 18.53 -0.10 -40.28
N ASN A 159 19.25 0.76 -39.55
CA ASN A 159 20.02 1.89 -40.08
C ASN A 159 19.20 2.89 -40.88
N ARG A 160 17.90 3.00 -40.58
CA ARG A 160 17.02 4.00 -41.21
C ARG A 160 16.93 5.23 -40.34
N TYR A 161 17.46 6.33 -40.86
CA TYR A 161 17.34 7.65 -40.25
C TYR A 161 17.21 8.76 -41.29
N HIS A 162 16.73 9.91 -40.84
CA HIS A 162 16.63 11.14 -41.62
C HIS A 162 16.88 12.35 -40.71
N VAL A 163 17.42 13.43 -41.27
CA VAL A 163 17.76 14.65 -40.53
C VAL A 163 16.95 15.80 -41.10
N LEU A 164 16.23 16.52 -40.24
CA LEU A 164 15.55 17.76 -40.60
C LEU A 164 16.34 18.96 -40.10
N ASN A 165 16.63 19.89 -41.02
CA ASN A 165 17.25 21.16 -40.69
C ASN A 165 16.16 22.18 -40.35
N ASN A 166 16.19 22.69 -39.11
CA ASN A 166 15.14 23.58 -38.63
C ASN A 166 15.28 25.03 -39.12
N GLU A 167 16.43 25.43 -39.66
CA GLU A 167 16.68 26.76 -40.21
C GLU A 167 16.15 26.91 -41.65
N ASN A 168 15.99 25.80 -42.38
CA ASN A 168 15.55 25.81 -43.78
C ASN A 168 14.17 25.17 -43.98
N ARG A 169 13.18 25.62 -43.20
CA ARG A 169 11.80 25.06 -43.19
C ARG A 169 11.07 25.14 -44.53
N SER A 170 11.51 25.99 -45.45
CA SER A 170 10.94 26.16 -46.80
C SER A 170 11.51 25.19 -47.83
N ASP A 171 12.47 24.35 -47.45
CA ASP A 171 13.09 23.40 -48.36
C ASP A 171 12.29 22.10 -48.45
N ASP A 172 11.37 22.06 -49.43
CA ASP A 172 10.53 20.89 -49.71
C ASP A 172 11.33 19.64 -50.08
N THR A 173 12.63 19.75 -50.39
CA THR A 173 13.48 18.60 -50.71
C THR A 173 13.66 17.66 -49.52
N GLN A 174 13.78 18.18 -48.29
CA GLN A 174 13.95 17.36 -47.08
C GLN A 174 12.72 16.47 -46.84
N VAL A 175 11.53 17.05 -47.01
CA VAL A 175 10.27 16.30 -46.90
C VAL A 175 10.18 15.26 -48.01
N THR A 176 10.56 15.62 -49.25
CA THR A 176 10.54 14.69 -50.38
C THR A 176 11.46 13.49 -50.14
N GLU A 177 12.70 13.71 -49.70
CA GLU A 177 13.66 12.67 -49.37
C GLU A 177 13.18 11.78 -48.21
N LEU A 178 12.54 12.35 -47.19
CA LEU A 178 11.94 11.58 -46.10
C LEU A 178 10.81 10.69 -46.61
N LEU A 179 9.95 11.20 -47.50
CA LEU A 179 8.85 10.42 -48.08
C LEU A 179 9.38 9.27 -48.97
N GLU A 180 10.47 9.48 -49.71
CA GLU A 180 11.14 8.43 -50.48
C GLU A 180 11.67 7.32 -49.56
N LYS A 181 12.37 7.68 -48.47
CA LYS A 181 12.83 6.71 -47.45
C LYS A 181 11.68 5.93 -46.82
N ILE A 182 10.52 6.58 -46.62
CA ILE A 182 9.30 5.93 -46.14
C ILE A 182 8.79 4.91 -47.16
N GLU A 183 8.71 5.29 -48.43
CA GLU A 183 8.24 4.40 -49.51
C GLU A 183 9.16 3.18 -49.69
N GLU A 184 10.49 3.36 -49.60
CA GLU A 184 11.46 2.27 -49.63
C GLU A 184 11.26 1.27 -48.48
N MET A 185 11.08 1.78 -47.26
CA MET A 185 10.76 0.94 -46.10
C MET A 185 9.41 0.22 -46.27
N VAL A 186 8.38 0.90 -46.78
CA VAL A 186 7.07 0.30 -47.01
C VAL A 186 7.18 -0.81 -48.05
N ALA A 187 7.96 -0.60 -49.12
CA ALA A 187 8.26 -1.62 -50.12
C ALA A 187 9.01 -2.82 -49.52
N ALA A 188 10.01 -2.57 -48.65
CA ALA A 188 10.72 -3.63 -47.93
C ALA A 188 9.79 -4.45 -47.01
N ASN A 189 8.75 -3.82 -46.46
CA ASN A 189 7.69 -4.48 -45.70
C ASN A 189 6.54 -5.05 -46.58
N SER A 190 6.78 -5.24 -47.88
CA SER A 190 5.80 -5.76 -48.84
C SER A 190 4.50 -4.95 -48.91
N GLY A 191 4.57 -3.64 -48.67
CA GLY A 191 3.43 -2.73 -48.63
C GLY A 191 2.55 -2.87 -47.38
N ARG A 192 2.90 -3.74 -46.43
CA ARG A 192 2.08 -4.00 -45.25
C ARG A 192 2.26 -2.89 -44.21
N PRO A 193 1.16 -2.27 -43.73
CA PRO A 193 1.24 -1.36 -42.60
C PRO A 193 1.62 -2.11 -41.33
N PHE A 194 2.10 -1.37 -40.33
CA PHE A 194 2.30 -1.90 -39.00
C PHE A 194 0.95 -2.32 -38.40
N GLU A 195 0.84 -3.59 -38.01
CA GLU A 195 -0.34 -4.16 -37.38
C GLU A 195 -0.03 -4.55 -35.94
N MET A 196 -0.82 -4.03 -35.02
CA MET A 196 -0.85 -4.46 -33.63
C MET A 196 -2.04 -5.41 -33.41
N ASP A 197 -1.90 -6.37 -32.50
CA ASP A 197 -2.99 -7.26 -32.12
C ASP A 197 -4.26 -6.47 -31.76
N ARG A 198 -5.29 -6.64 -32.59
CA ARG A 198 -6.58 -5.98 -32.46
C ARG A 198 -7.23 -6.23 -31.09
N LYS A 199 -6.99 -7.39 -30.47
CA LYS A 199 -7.52 -7.71 -29.13
C LYS A 199 -6.85 -6.86 -28.05
N ILE A 200 -5.55 -6.56 -28.19
CA ILE A 200 -4.83 -5.69 -27.26
C ILE A 200 -5.36 -4.26 -27.41
N LEU A 201 -5.44 -3.75 -28.64
CA LEU A 201 -5.97 -2.41 -28.92
C LEU A 201 -7.41 -2.25 -28.42
N GLN A 202 -8.28 -3.23 -28.69
CA GLN A 202 -9.67 -3.21 -28.24
C GLN A 202 -9.77 -3.16 -26.71
N LYS A 203 -8.96 -3.96 -26.00
CA LYS A 203 -8.92 -3.93 -24.52
C LYS A 203 -8.48 -2.57 -23.99
N VAL A 204 -7.47 -1.95 -24.60
CA VAL A 204 -6.99 -0.62 -24.21
C VAL A 204 -8.06 0.44 -24.47
N GLU A 205 -8.73 0.38 -25.61
CA GLU A 205 -9.79 1.33 -25.96
C GLU A 205 -11.03 1.18 -25.06
N GLU A 206 -11.44 -0.06 -24.75
CA GLU A 206 -12.51 -0.37 -23.80
C GLU A 206 -12.17 0.11 -22.39
N LYS A 207 -10.93 -0.12 -21.93
CA LYS A 207 -10.43 0.38 -20.65
C LYS A 207 -10.49 1.91 -20.59
N ARG A 208 -9.97 2.59 -21.61
CA ARG A 208 -9.97 4.05 -21.73
C ARG A 208 -11.38 4.63 -21.76
N ARG A 209 -12.32 3.98 -22.46
CA ARG A 209 -13.73 4.38 -22.52
C ARG A 209 -14.41 4.27 -21.16
N ALA A 210 -14.24 3.14 -20.48
CA ALA A 210 -14.79 2.92 -19.14
C ALA A 210 -14.20 3.88 -18.10
N GLU A 211 -12.91 4.20 -18.20
CA GLU A 211 -12.24 5.22 -17.38
C GLU A 211 -12.83 6.62 -17.64
N GLY A 212 -13.06 6.98 -18.90
CA GLY A 212 -13.70 8.24 -19.26
C GLY A 212 -15.16 8.36 -18.78
N GLU A 213 -15.91 7.27 -18.75
CA GLU A 213 -17.27 7.23 -18.18
C GLU A 213 -17.24 7.47 -16.66
N ARG A 214 -16.40 6.75 -15.93
CA ARG A 214 -16.22 6.96 -14.47
C ARG A 214 -15.72 8.37 -14.15
N ALA A 215 -14.87 8.94 -15.00
CA ALA A 215 -14.36 10.29 -14.84
C ALA A 215 -15.49 11.33 -14.94
N LYS A 216 -16.39 11.16 -15.93
CA LYS A 216 -17.59 11.99 -16.06
C LYS A 216 -18.51 11.87 -14.84
N GLU A 217 -18.71 10.64 -14.34
CA GLU A 217 -19.50 10.42 -13.12
C GLU A 217 -18.89 11.10 -11.90
N ARG A 218 -17.56 10.98 -11.69
CA ARG A 218 -16.82 11.64 -10.61
C ARG A 218 -16.93 13.16 -10.69
N MET A 219 -16.75 13.72 -11.88
CA MET A 219 -16.87 15.16 -12.13
C MET A 219 -18.28 15.66 -11.78
N MET A 220 -19.34 14.98 -12.26
CA MET A 220 -20.72 15.33 -11.93
C MET A 220 -21.01 15.22 -10.43
N MET A 221 -20.49 14.17 -9.77
CA MET A 221 -20.62 13.98 -8.32
C MET A 221 -19.98 15.14 -7.54
N VAL A 222 -18.77 15.56 -7.90
CA VAL A 222 -18.05 16.65 -7.25
C VAL A 222 -18.75 17.99 -7.48
N GLU A 223 -19.18 18.28 -8.70
CA GLU A 223 -19.90 19.51 -9.01
C GLU A 223 -21.23 19.59 -8.24
N LYS A 224 -21.97 18.46 -8.17
CA LYS A 224 -23.19 18.36 -7.36
C LYS A 224 -22.91 18.59 -5.87
N GLN A 225 -21.87 17.95 -5.32
CA GLN A 225 -21.48 18.15 -3.91
C GLN A 225 -21.18 19.62 -3.60
N ARG A 226 -20.49 20.33 -4.50
CA ARG A 226 -20.21 21.77 -4.33
C ARG A 226 -21.49 22.61 -4.39
N LYS A 227 -22.39 22.32 -5.34
CA LYS A 227 -23.69 23.02 -5.47
C LYS A 227 -24.58 22.80 -4.24
N ASP A 228 -24.67 21.56 -3.75
CA ASP A 228 -25.45 21.20 -2.57
C ASP A 228 -24.90 21.91 -1.32
N LEU A 229 -23.57 21.95 -1.17
CA LEU A 229 -22.92 22.66 -0.06
C LEU A 229 -23.17 24.17 -0.11
N ARG A 230 -22.99 24.80 -1.28
CA ARG A 230 -23.25 26.24 -1.48
C ARG A 230 -24.72 26.60 -1.22
N SER A 231 -25.65 25.71 -1.57
CA SER A 231 -27.08 25.89 -1.30
C SER A 231 -27.41 25.79 0.18
N LEU A 232 -26.72 24.90 0.93
CA LEU A 232 -26.91 24.74 2.37
C LEU A 232 -26.33 25.91 3.18
N THR A 233 -25.20 26.48 2.75
CA THR A 233 -24.53 27.58 3.47
C THR A 233 -25.09 28.96 3.14
N GLY A 234 -25.82 29.13 2.03
CA GLY A 234 -26.46 30.39 1.62
C GLY A 234 -25.51 31.50 1.12
N TYR A 235 -24.20 31.34 1.32
CA TYR A 235 -23.11 32.17 0.79
C TYR A 235 -21.80 31.35 0.79
N THR A 236 -20.80 31.77 -0.01
CA THR A 236 -19.42 31.29 0.10
C THR A 236 -18.73 32.04 1.24
N PRO A 237 -18.30 31.36 2.33
CA PRO A 237 -17.69 32.04 3.45
C PRO A 237 -16.33 32.62 3.06
N HIS A 238 -16.28 33.93 2.88
CA HIS A 238 -15.04 34.65 2.61
C HIS A 238 -14.23 34.76 3.91
N LEU A 239 -13.11 34.05 3.97
CA LEU A 239 -12.19 34.10 5.11
C LEU A 239 -11.14 35.18 4.84
N SER A 240 -11.07 36.19 5.71
CA SER A 240 -10.04 37.24 5.62
C SER A 240 -8.62 36.71 5.84
N GLU A 241 -8.47 35.53 6.46
CA GLU A 241 -7.20 34.87 6.70
C GLU A 241 -7.26 33.37 6.38
N LEU A 242 -6.30 32.87 5.60
CA LEU A 242 -6.13 31.45 5.30
C LEU A 242 -4.73 30.97 5.71
N ARG A 243 -4.65 29.74 6.24
CA ARG A 243 -3.40 29.13 6.73
C ARG A 243 -3.30 27.74 6.14
N ILE A 244 -2.32 27.52 5.28
CA ILE A 244 -2.20 26.35 4.42
C ILE A 244 -0.87 25.67 4.72
N VAL A 245 -0.89 24.34 4.87
CA VAL A 245 0.34 23.54 4.98
C VAL A 245 0.47 22.66 3.73
N LEU A 246 1.63 22.70 3.08
CA LEU A 246 1.96 21.86 1.92
C LEU A 246 2.70 20.62 2.39
N LEU A 247 2.11 19.45 2.13
CA LEU A 247 2.66 18.12 2.44
C LEU A 247 2.84 17.34 1.14
N GLY A 248 3.91 16.56 1.03
CA GLY A 248 4.17 15.75 -0.17
C GLY A 248 5.61 15.25 -0.21
N TYR A 249 5.87 14.28 -1.08
CA TYR A 249 7.22 13.73 -1.25
C TYR A 249 8.20 14.77 -1.84
N ARG A 250 9.49 14.46 -1.84
CA ARG A 250 10.55 15.30 -2.44
C ARG A 250 10.30 15.48 -3.93
N TYR A 251 10.45 16.70 -4.44
CA TYR A 251 10.19 17.04 -5.85
C TYR A 251 8.73 16.91 -6.30
N ALA A 252 7.77 16.79 -5.37
CA ALA A 252 6.35 16.84 -5.68
C ALA A 252 5.86 18.22 -6.16
N GLY A 253 6.74 19.23 -6.29
CA GLY A 253 6.34 20.58 -6.69
C GLY A 253 5.81 21.49 -5.58
N LYS A 254 6.05 21.16 -4.29
CA LYS A 254 5.57 21.96 -3.14
C LYS A 254 5.98 23.44 -3.20
N SER A 255 7.27 23.72 -3.42
CA SER A 255 7.78 25.10 -3.46
C SER A 255 7.22 25.89 -4.64
N SER A 256 7.04 25.23 -5.79
CA SER A 256 6.37 25.82 -6.96
C SER A 256 4.91 26.14 -6.63
N ALA A 257 4.18 25.17 -6.06
CA ALA A 257 2.79 25.36 -5.64
C ALA A 257 2.64 26.48 -4.60
N GLY A 258 3.54 26.57 -3.62
CA GLY A 258 3.55 27.66 -2.64
C GLY A 258 3.78 29.03 -3.26
N SER A 259 4.68 29.11 -4.24
CA SER A 259 4.97 30.35 -4.99
C SER A 259 3.77 30.76 -5.85
N THR A 260 3.12 29.81 -6.52
CA THR A 260 1.87 30.04 -7.29
C THR A 260 0.76 30.52 -6.35
N ILE A 261 0.55 29.88 -5.20
CA ILE A 261 -0.49 30.27 -4.22
C ILE A 261 -0.27 31.68 -3.69
N LEU A 262 0.98 32.12 -3.51
CA LEU A 262 1.32 33.47 -3.05
C LEU A 262 1.48 34.49 -4.19
N ASN A 263 1.37 34.06 -5.45
CA ASN A 263 1.66 34.83 -6.67
C ASN A 263 3.02 35.56 -6.63
N ARG A 264 4.05 34.92 -6.06
CA ARG A 264 5.41 35.48 -5.89
C ARG A 264 6.46 34.37 -5.79
N GLU A 265 7.68 34.62 -6.27
CA GLU A 265 8.81 33.70 -6.15
C GLU A 265 9.47 33.77 -4.76
N GLU A 266 8.75 33.33 -3.73
CA GLU A 266 9.19 33.46 -2.33
C GLU A 266 9.80 32.18 -1.72
N PHE A 267 9.69 31.04 -2.39
CA PHE A 267 10.22 29.75 -1.94
C PHE A 267 11.50 29.39 -2.71
N GLU A 268 12.63 29.21 -2.02
CA GLU A 268 13.86 28.72 -2.65
C GLU A 268 13.70 27.26 -3.08
N LEU A 269 14.07 26.92 -4.32
CA LEU A 269 14.03 25.55 -4.89
C LEU A 269 15.01 24.55 -4.23
N LYS A 270 15.71 24.94 -3.16
CA LYS A 270 16.68 24.08 -2.49
C LYS A 270 15.98 23.06 -1.59
N ARG A 271 16.63 21.90 -1.39
CA ARG A 271 16.19 20.86 -0.45
C ARG A 271 15.84 21.49 0.91
N THR A 272 14.54 21.59 1.20
CA THR A 272 14.02 22.02 2.49
C THR A 272 14.15 20.89 3.49
N SER A 273 15.24 20.91 4.26
CA SER A 273 15.40 20.07 5.46
C SER A 273 14.60 20.58 6.65
N GLN A 274 13.95 21.75 6.53
CA GLN A 274 13.14 22.39 7.56
C GLN A 274 11.88 23.01 6.96
N CYS A 275 10.88 23.27 7.81
CA CYS A 275 9.66 23.94 7.39
C CYS A 275 9.92 25.40 6.99
N VAL A 276 9.30 25.85 5.89
CA VAL A 276 9.40 27.24 5.42
C VAL A 276 8.03 27.90 5.47
N LYS A 277 7.92 28.98 6.24
CA LYS A 277 6.71 29.82 6.33
C LYS A 277 6.86 31.06 5.45
N ARG A 278 5.82 31.36 4.67
CA ARG A 278 5.65 32.60 3.90
C ARG A 278 4.23 33.15 4.05
N GLN A 279 4.08 34.45 3.83
CA GLN A 279 2.81 35.14 4.01
C GLN A 279 2.66 36.25 2.96
N GLY A 280 1.45 36.42 2.47
CA GLY A 280 1.14 37.43 1.46
C GLY A 280 -0.35 37.71 1.39
N GLU A 281 -0.72 38.75 0.65
CA GLU A 281 -2.12 39.06 0.32
C GLU A 281 -2.41 38.60 -1.10
N VAL A 282 -3.43 37.76 -1.27
CA VAL A 282 -3.83 37.19 -2.57
C VAL A 282 -5.35 37.14 -2.62
N ALA A 283 -5.94 37.63 -3.72
CA ALA A 283 -7.39 37.69 -3.92
C ALA A 283 -8.15 38.27 -2.70
N GLY A 284 -7.61 39.33 -2.08
CA GLY A 284 -8.20 40.01 -0.91
C GLY A 284 -8.13 39.25 0.42
N ARG A 285 -7.29 38.20 0.51
CA ARG A 285 -7.14 37.35 1.69
C ARG A 285 -5.70 37.38 2.19
N HIS A 286 -5.52 37.38 3.51
CA HIS A 286 -4.20 37.19 4.10
C HIS A 286 -3.87 35.70 4.13
N ILE A 287 -2.93 35.26 3.30
CA ILE A 287 -2.56 33.85 3.17
C ILE A 287 -1.24 33.61 3.89
N THR A 288 -1.22 32.57 4.73
CA THR A 288 -0.01 31.95 5.25
C THR A 288 0.17 30.59 4.59
N VAL A 289 1.33 30.36 3.97
CA VAL A 289 1.71 29.05 3.41
C VAL A 289 2.91 28.54 4.18
N VAL A 290 2.81 27.31 4.69
CA VAL A 290 3.91 26.58 5.32
C VAL A 290 4.25 25.37 4.47
N GLU A 291 5.43 25.37 3.88
CA GLU A 291 5.99 24.20 3.21
C GLU A 291 6.63 23.29 4.25
N ALA A 292 6.17 22.04 4.35
CA ALA A 292 6.84 21.01 5.15
C ALA A 292 7.95 20.31 4.34
N PRO A 293 8.98 19.75 5.01
CA PRO A 293 10.00 18.96 4.34
C PRO A 293 9.42 17.79 3.53
N GLY A 294 10.01 17.52 2.37
CA GLY A 294 9.62 16.39 1.53
C GLY A 294 10.14 15.05 2.04
N TRP A 295 9.26 14.05 2.11
CA TRP A 295 9.66 12.67 2.36
C TRP A 295 10.20 11.99 1.10
N SER A 296 11.05 10.97 1.28
CA SER A 296 11.52 10.20 0.13
C SER A 296 10.39 9.36 -0.45
N ASN A 297 10.35 9.29 -1.78
CA ASN A 297 9.48 8.36 -2.50
C ASN A 297 10.17 7.01 -2.75
N ARG A 298 11.38 6.80 -2.21
CA ARG A 298 12.16 5.57 -2.39
C ARG A 298 12.15 4.75 -1.10
N ALA A 299 11.65 3.52 -1.21
CA ALA A 299 11.65 2.49 -0.17
C ALA A 299 12.95 2.34 0.64
N LYS A 300 14.09 2.50 -0.03
CA LYS A 300 15.43 2.29 0.56
C LYS A 300 15.93 3.43 1.43
N GLU A 301 15.33 4.62 1.35
CA GLU A 301 15.70 5.75 2.21
C GLU A 301 14.83 5.72 3.48
N GLU A 302 15.39 5.20 4.56
CA GLU A 302 14.74 5.20 5.86
C GLU A 302 14.39 6.64 6.27
N SER A 303 13.12 6.85 6.62
CA SER A 303 12.63 8.16 7.04
C SER A 303 13.12 8.43 8.46
N THR A 304 14.14 9.29 8.58
CA THR A 304 14.69 9.68 9.89
C THR A 304 13.58 10.21 10.82
N GLU A 305 13.64 9.86 12.10
CA GLU A 305 12.70 10.38 13.11
C GLU A 305 12.68 11.92 13.14
N LEU A 306 13.81 12.56 12.80
CA LEU A 306 13.93 14.01 12.62
C LEU A 306 12.99 14.55 11.53
N LEU A 307 12.88 13.86 10.38
CA LEU A 307 11.98 14.25 9.31
C LEU A 307 10.51 14.17 9.74
N LYS A 308 10.13 13.09 10.43
CA LYS A 308 8.77 12.95 10.98
C LYS A 308 8.46 14.07 11.97
N GLN A 309 9.42 14.41 12.83
CA GLN A 309 9.32 15.52 13.76
C GLN A 309 9.13 16.85 13.04
N ASP A 310 9.95 17.17 12.04
CA ASP A 310 9.82 18.43 11.30
C ASP A 310 8.49 18.54 10.56
N ILE A 311 8.02 17.44 9.96
CA ILE A 311 6.69 17.39 9.34
C ILE A 311 5.58 17.63 10.38
N MET A 312 5.70 17.08 11.60
CA MET A 312 4.77 17.38 12.70
C MET A 312 4.83 18.84 13.14
N LEU A 313 6.03 19.45 13.16
CA LEU A 313 6.22 20.85 13.54
C LEU A 313 5.58 21.83 12.56
N SER A 314 5.44 21.46 11.27
CA SER A 314 4.82 22.32 10.24
C SER A 314 3.46 22.88 10.66
N MET A 315 2.63 22.07 11.33
CA MET A 315 1.30 22.45 11.80
C MET A 315 1.36 23.62 12.79
N SER A 316 2.38 23.63 13.66
CA SER A 316 2.55 24.61 14.72
C SER A 316 2.96 26.01 14.24
N LEU A 317 3.39 26.13 12.99
CA LEU A 317 3.78 27.40 12.36
C LEU A 317 2.57 28.25 11.90
N CYS A 318 1.37 27.67 12.00
CA CYS A 318 0.09 28.27 11.63
C CYS A 318 -0.85 28.46 12.84
N PRO A 319 -0.52 29.21 13.91
CA PRO A 319 -1.41 29.35 15.06
C PRO A 319 -2.75 30.02 14.69
N PRO A 320 -3.89 29.59 15.26
CA PRO A 320 -4.08 28.50 16.23
C PRO A 320 -4.07 27.07 15.62
N GLY A 321 -4.08 26.96 14.30
CA GLY A 321 -3.88 25.76 13.50
C GLY A 321 -4.15 26.04 12.01
N PRO A 322 -3.73 25.18 11.08
CA PRO A 322 -3.96 25.40 9.66
C PRO A 322 -5.43 25.18 9.29
N HIS A 323 -5.93 25.96 8.33
CA HIS A 323 -7.24 25.79 7.72
C HIS A 323 -7.24 24.62 6.72
N CYS A 324 -6.13 24.43 5.99
CA CYS A 324 -6.01 23.40 4.96
C CYS A 324 -4.64 22.70 4.96
N LEU A 325 -4.67 21.40 4.69
CA LEU A 325 -3.51 20.58 4.36
C LEU A 325 -3.57 20.22 2.87
N LEU A 326 -2.67 20.77 2.06
CA LEU A 326 -2.57 20.42 0.64
C LEU A 326 -1.62 19.24 0.49
N LEU A 327 -2.16 18.11 0.01
CA LEU A 327 -1.40 16.91 -0.32
C LEU A 327 -0.94 17.03 -1.77
N VAL A 328 0.32 17.43 -1.94
CA VAL A 328 0.90 17.78 -3.24
C VAL A 328 1.35 16.51 -3.97
N ILE A 329 0.72 16.24 -5.11
CA ILE A 329 0.93 15.06 -5.98
C ILE A 329 1.24 15.56 -7.39
N ARG A 330 2.16 14.88 -8.08
CA ARG A 330 2.48 15.15 -9.49
C ARG A 330 1.55 14.35 -10.40
N VAL A 331 1.00 14.96 -11.43
CA VAL A 331 0.14 14.26 -12.41
C VAL A 331 0.95 13.59 -13.52
N ASP A 332 2.21 13.97 -13.69
CA ASP A 332 3.07 13.53 -14.79
C ASP A 332 3.86 12.25 -14.49
N ILE A 333 3.63 11.65 -13.32
CA ILE A 333 4.16 10.35 -12.90
C ILE A 333 3.06 9.51 -12.27
N VAL A 334 3.24 8.18 -12.28
CA VAL A 334 2.29 7.25 -11.67
C VAL A 334 2.25 7.38 -10.14
N PHE A 335 1.05 7.21 -9.55
CA PHE A 335 0.86 7.10 -8.10
C PHE A 335 0.43 5.67 -7.74
N LYS A 336 1.35 4.85 -7.22
CA LYS A 336 1.09 3.45 -6.89
C LYS A 336 0.74 3.25 -5.41
N GLY A 337 0.50 1.99 -5.06
CA GLY A 337 0.13 1.59 -3.70
C GLY A 337 1.18 1.94 -2.64
N HIS A 338 2.47 1.84 -2.98
CA HIS A 338 3.55 2.13 -2.04
C HIS A 338 3.63 3.63 -1.68
N GLU A 339 3.49 4.54 -2.65
CA GLU A 339 3.41 5.98 -2.40
C GLU A 339 2.19 6.31 -1.52
N GLY A 340 1.06 5.65 -1.78
CA GLY A 340 -0.14 5.72 -0.95
C GLY A 340 0.10 5.28 0.50
N ARG A 341 0.81 4.16 0.71
CA ARG A 341 1.17 3.65 2.05
C ARG A 341 2.10 4.62 2.79
N ILE A 342 3.13 5.15 2.12
CA ILE A 342 4.06 6.13 2.69
C ILE A 342 3.32 7.40 3.11
N LEU A 343 2.51 7.97 2.20
CA LEU A 343 1.69 9.16 2.49
C LEU A 343 0.75 8.89 3.66
N ASN A 344 0.08 7.74 3.69
CA ASN A 344 -0.79 7.36 4.81
C ASN A 344 -0.01 7.28 6.14
N GLY A 345 1.22 6.75 6.11
CA GLY A 345 2.11 6.70 7.27
C GLY A 345 2.41 8.08 7.84
N TYR A 346 2.71 9.06 6.98
CA TYR A 346 2.89 10.46 7.41
C TYR A 346 1.59 11.08 7.89
N MET A 347 0.47 10.78 7.25
CA MET A 347 -0.84 11.28 7.68
C MET A 347 -1.28 10.71 9.04
N LYS A 348 -0.86 9.51 9.40
CA LYS A 348 -1.06 8.90 10.73
C LYS A 348 -0.28 9.59 11.86
N LEU A 349 0.78 10.37 11.54
CA LEU A 349 1.42 11.25 12.53
C LEU A 349 0.46 12.32 13.04
N PHE A 350 -0.54 12.63 12.23
CA PHE A 350 -1.67 13.48 12.57
C PHE A 350 -2.87 12.62 12.97
N SER A 351 -3.82 13.20 13.70
CA SER A 351 -5.07 12.50 14.00
C SER A 351 -5.87 12.19 12.72
N GLN A 352 -6.76 11.20 12.74
CA GLN A 352 -7.68 10.88 11.64
C GLN A 352 -8.47 12.09 11.12
N ARG A 353 -8.67 13.12 11.95
CA ARG A 353 -9.30 14.40 11.57
C ARG A 353 -8.51 15.18 10.51
N ALA A 354 -7.21 14.93 10.32
CA ALA A 354 -6.39 15.63 9.33
C ALA A 354 -6.99 15.50 7.91
N TRP A 355 -7.46 14.30 7.54
CA TRP A 355 -8.11 14.04 6.25
C TRP A 355 -9.32 14.95 5.99
N SER A 356 -10.09 15.30 7.03
CA SER A 356 -11.23 16.23 6.87
C SER A 356 -10.81 17.67 6.56
N HIS A 357 -9.53 18.02 6.75
CA HIS A 357 -8.94 19.32 6.42
C HIS A 357 -7.95 19.22 5.24
N SER A 358 -7.96 18.10 4.50
CA SER A 358 -7.05 17.85 3.38
C SER A 358 -7.70 18.00 2.02
N ILE A 359 -6.97 18.60 1.07
CA ILE A 359 -7.29 18.65 -0.36
C ILE A 359 -6.09 18.07 -1.12
N VAL A 360 -6.33 17.24 -2.13
CA VAL A 360 -5.26 16.76 -3.02
C VAL A 360 -4.93 17.88 -4.01
N LEU A 361 -3.68 18.34 -4.01
CA LEU A 361 -3.19 19.36 -4.92
C LEU A 361 -2.34 18.69 -6.01
N PHE A 362 -2.89 18.63 -7.21
CA PHE A 362 -2.20 18.14 -8.38
C PHE A 362 -1.31 19.24 -8.97
N THR A 363 -0.03 18.94 -9.13
CA THR A 363 0.96 19.82 -9.76
C THR A 363 1.34 19.27 -11.13
N PHE A 364 1.98 20.10 -11.96
CA PHE A 364 2.26 19.79 -13.37
C PHE A 364 0.99 19.59 -14.18
N GLY A 365 -0.08 20.33 -13.85
CA GLY A 365 -1.37 20.24 -14.54
C GLY A 365 -1.29 20.51 -16.05
N ASP A 366 -0.24 21.22 -16.51
CA ASP A 366 0.12 21.38 -17.91
C ASP A 366 0.30 20.05 -18.65
N TYR A 367 0.73 18.98 -17.96
CA TYR A 367 0.87 17.65 -18.53
C TYR A 367 -0.46 17.06 -19.02
N LEU A 368 -1.58 17.48 -18.45
CA LEU A 368 -2.90 16.95 -18.80
C LEU A 368 -3.46 17.56 -20.08
N GLY A 369 -2.92 18.68 -20.57
CA GLY A 369 -3.50 19.42 -21.70
C GLY A 369 -4.98 19.71 -21.46
N ASP A 370 -5.84 19.29 -22.39
CA ASP A 370 -7.31 19.39 -22.28
C ASP A 370 -7.97 18.21 -21.55
N THR A 371 -7.19 17.23 -21.08
CA THR A 371 -7.71 16.05 -20.39
C THR A 371 -8.14 16.43 -18.97
N PRO A 372 -9.39 16.13 -18.55
CA PRO A 372 -9.83 16.43 -17.20
C PRO A 372 -9.06 15.60 -16.17
N ILE A 373 -8.80 16.18 -15.00
CA ILE A 373 -8.07 15.50 -13.92
C ILE A 373 -8.77 14.23 -13.45
N GLU A 374 -10.09 14.17 -13.52
CA GLU A 374 -10.89 13.00 -13.18
C GLU A 374 -10.53 11.81 -14.06
N GLN A 375 -10.18 12.04 -15.32
CA GLN A 375 -9.74 10.97 -16.22
C GLN A 375 -8.38 10.42 -15.79
N HIS A 376 -7.46 11.27 -15.35
CA HIS A 376 -6.19 10.83 -14.76
C HIS A 376 -6.41 10.06 -13.45
N ILE A 377 -7.26 10.56 -12.55
CA ILE A 377 -7.58 9.86 -11.28
C ILE A 377 -8.16 8.46 -11.56
N GLU A 378 -9.05 8.34 -12.54
CA GLU A 378 -9.68 7.06 -12.89
C GLU A 378 -8.74 6.09 -13.60
N SER A 379 -7.76 6.57 -14.36
CA SER A 379 -6.81 5.74 -15.12
C SER A 379 -5.62 5.25 -14.30
N GLU A 380 -5.12 6.04 -13.34
CA GLU A 380 -3.94 5.69 -12.52
C GLU A 380 -4.21 4.56 -11.51
N GLY A 381 -5.48 4.23 -11.31
CA GLY A 381 -5.92 3.06 -10.54
C GLY A 381 -6.22 3.32 -9.07
N ARG A 382 -6.33 2.23 -8.31
CA ARG A 382 -6.95 2.24 -6.97
C ARG A 382 -6.24 3.11 -5.94
N ALA A 383 -4.92 3.23 -6.00
CA ALA A 383 -4.14 3.98 -5.01
C ALA A 383 -4.46 5.48 -5.05
N LEU A 384 -4.50 6.07 -6.26
CA LEU A 384 -4.82 7.48 -6.42
C LEU A 384 -6.32 7.74 -6.15
N GLN A 385 -7.20 6.87 -6.64
CA GLN A 385 -8.64 6.94 -6.34
C GLN A 385 -8.89 6.93 -4.83
N TRP A 386 -8.25 6.01 -4.09
CA TRP A 386 -8.33 5.92 -2.64
C TRP A 386 -7.89 7.21 -1.96
N LEU A 387 -6.77 7.82 -2.38
CA LEU A 387 -6.27 9.07 -1.80
C LEU A 387 -7.29 10.21 -1.96
N VAL A 388 -7.84 10.34 -3.16
CA VAL A 388 -8.84 11.36 -3.49
C VAL A 388 -10.14 11.13 -2.71
N GLU A 389 -10.58 9.88 -2.59
CA GLU A 389 -11.76 9.48 -1.80
C GLU A 389 -11.56 9.72 -0.30
N LYS A 390 -10.36 9.45 0.26
CA LYS A 390 -10.01 9.79 1.65
C LYS A 390 -10.08 11.30 1.91
N CYS A 391 -9.78 12.11 0.90
CA CYS A 391 -9.96 13.55 0.92
C CYS A 391 -11.38 14.00 0.55
N ARG A 392 -12.36 13.09 0.53
CA ARG A 392 -13.79 13.33 0.19
C ARG A 392 -13.98 13.98 -1.18
N ASN A 393 -13.20 13.51 -2.17
CA ASN A 393 -13.20 14.04 -3.54
C ASN A 393 -12.88 15.55 -3.64
N ARG A 394 -12.09 16.08 -2.70
CA ARG A 394 -11.56 17.44 -2.80
C ARG A 394 -10.18 17.42 -3.43
N TYR A 395 -10.09 17.97 -4.63
CA TYR A 395 -8.85 18.12 -5.35
C TYR A 395 -8.85 19.42 -6.18
N HIS A 396 -7.65 19.85 -6.52
CA HIS A 396 -7.40 21.01 -7.36
C HIS A 396 -6.13 20.79 -8.17
N VAL A 397 -6.05 21.39 -9.35
CA VAL A 397 -4.93 21.23 -10.30
C VAL A 397 -4.29 22.59 -10.52
N LEU A 398 -2.98 22.68 -10.33
CA LEU A 398 -2.21 23.87 -10.69
C LEU A 398 -1.47 23.66 -12.00
N ASN A 399 -1.66 24.61 -12.92
CA ASN A 399 -0.86 24.70 -14.13
C ASN A 399 0.38 25.56 -13.82
N ASN A 400 1.55 24.92 -13.80
CA ASN A 400 2.80 25.55 -13.42
C ASN A 400 3.43 26.42 -14.53
N GLU A 401 2.96 26.32 -15.77
CA GLU A 401 3.39 27.17 -16.89
C GLU A 401 2.65 28.51 -16.91
N ASN A 402 1.45 28.57 -16.34
CA ASN A 402 0.63 29.79 -16.29
C ASN A 402 0.51 30.33 -14.86
N ARG A 403 1.65 30.67 -14.24
CA ARG A 403 1.71 31.13 -12.85
C ARG A 403 0.98 32.46 -12.59
N SER A 404 0.76 33.25 -13.63
CA SER A 404 0.08 34.55 -13.56
C SER A 404 -1.45 34.46 -13.61
N ASP A 405 -2.00 33.27 -13.82
CA ASP A 405 -3.45 33.08 -13.85
C ASP A 405 -4.02 33.01 -12.44
N ASP A 406 -4.45 34.16 -11.93
CA ASP A 406 -5.06 34.31 -10.60
C ASP A 406 -6.36 33.50 -10.44
N THR A 407 -6.97 33.01 -11.53
CA THR A 407 -8.22 32.25 -11.45
C THR A 407 -8.03 30.88 -10.81
N GLN A 408 -6.93 30.17 -11.12
CA GLN A 408 -6.64 28.85 -10.54
C GLN A 408 -6.47 28.97 -9.01
N VAL A 409 -5.76 30.00 -8.55
CA VAL A 409 -5.53 30.22 -7.12
C VAL A 409 -6.83 30.62 -6.46
N THR A 410 -7.61 31.52 -7.06
CA THR A 410 -8.91 31.92 -6.51
C THR A 410 -9.84 30.72 -6.33
N GLU A 411 -9.93 29.82 -7.31
CA GLU A 411 -10.76 28.61 -7.22
C GLU A 411 -10.26 27.64 -6.12
N LEU A 412 -8.94 27.51 -5.95
CA LEU A 412 -8.36 26.73 -4.85
C LEU A 412 -8.76 27.32 -3.49
N LEU A 413 -8.69 28.64 -3.32
CA LEU A 413 -9.08 29.31 -2.07
C LEU A 413 -10.57 29.14 -1.78
N GLU A 414 -11.43 29.23 -2.78
CA GLU A 414 -12.86 28.92 -2.64
C GLU A 414 -13.09 27.47 -2.20
N LYS A 415 -12.38 26.49 -2.78
CA LYS A 415 -12.45 25.08 -2.35
C LYS A 415 -12.01 24.88 -0.91
N ILE A 416 -11.01 25.65 -0.45
CA ILE A 416 -10.56 25.66 0.95
C ILE A 416 -11.65 26.24 1.86
N GLU A 417 -12.25 27.36 1.48
CA GLU A 417 -13.33 28.00 2.24
C GLU A 417 -14.56 27.09 2.37
N GLU A 418 -14.99 26.47 1.28
CA GLU A 418 -16.05 25.45 1.25
C GLU A 418 -15.74 24.29 2.20
N MET A 419 -14.50 23.79 2.16
CA MET A 419 -14.05 22.76 3.10
C MET A 419 -14.12 23.23 4.56
N VAL A 420 -13.66 24.45 4.86
CA VAL A 420 -13.67 24.99 6.22
C VAL A 420 -15.11 25.15 6.71
N ALA A 421 -16.01 25.60 5.84
CA ALA A 421 -17.45 25.68 6.11
C ALA A 421 -18.04 24.31 6.47
N ALA A 422 -17.72 23.27 5.68
CA ALA A 422 -18.14 21.90 5.92
C ALA A 422 -17.58 21.32 7.24
N ASN A 423 -16.50 21.90 7.76
CA ASN A 423 -15.92 21.60 9.07
C ASN A 423 -16.40 22.57 10.17
N SER A 424 -17.56 23.20 10.00
CA SER A 424 -18.17 24.14 10.95
C SER A 424 -17.29 25.35 11.25
N GLY A 425 -16.56 25.86 10.25
CA GLY A 425 -15.65 26.99 10.38
C GLY A 425 -14.37 26.69 11.17
N CYS A 426 -14.11 25.43 11.51
CA CYS A 426 -12.96 25.06 12.33
C CYS A 426 -11.69 24.91 11.48
N TYR A 427 -10.58 25.41 12.01
CA TYR A 427 -9.23 25.02 11.60
C TYR A 427 -8.86 23.65 12.19
N PHE A 428 -7.82 23.02 11.64
CA PHE A 428 -7.28 21.77 12.16
C PHE A 428 -6.62 22.00 13.52
N LYS A 429 -7.21 21.41 14.57
CA LYS A 429 -6.70 21.51 15.94
C LYS A 429 -5.52 20.56 16.14
N ILE A 430 -4.37 21.13 16.49
CA ILE A 430 -3.14 20.39 16.78
C ILE A 430 -3.28 19.69 18.14
N GLY A 431 -2.96 18.40 18.21
CA GLY A 431 -3.04 17.62 19.44
C GLY A 431 -1.99 18.04 20.47
N ARG A 432 -2.32 17.92 21.77
CA ARG A 432 -1.42 18.30 22.90
C ARG A 432 -0.01 17.69 22.82
N LYS A 433 0.11 16.45 22.34
CA LYS A 433 1.42 15.78 22.14
C LYS A 433 2.33 16.51 21.15
N ILE A 434 1.77 17.02 20.05
CA ILE A 434 2.54 17.80 19.05
C ILE A 434 2.96 19.13 19.67
N LEU A 435 2.05 19.81 20.38
CA LEU A 435 2.34 21.06 21.09
C LEU A 435 3.47 20.91 22.12
N GLN A 436 3.48 19.82 22.91
CA GLN A 436 4.55 19.53 23.87
C GLN A 436 5.91 19.33 23.18
N LYS A 437 5.98 18.52 22.11
CA LYS A 437 7.20 18.35 21.31
C LYS A 437 7.69 19.67 20.70
N VAL A 438 6.77 20.52 20.21
CA VAL A 438 7.10 21.87 19.72
C VAL A 438 7.72 22.73 20.82
N GLU A 439 7.18 22.69 22.04
CA GLU A 439 7.75 23.42 23.17
C GLU A 439 9.14 22.93 23.56
N GLU A 440 9.37 21.62 23.56
CA GLU A 440 10.67 20.99 23.83
C GLU A 440 11.72 21.43 22.80
N VAL A 441 11.39 21.37 21.50
CA VAL A 441 12.29 21.82 20.43
C VAL A 441 12.56 23.32 20.55
N LYS A 442 11.53 24.15 20.80
CA LYS A 442 11.72 25.59 21.05
C LYS A 442 12.59 25.88 22.27
N ARG A 443 12.52 25.06 23.33
CA ARG A 443 13.42 25.16 24.50
C ARG A 443 14.85 24.76 24.13
N ALA A 444 15.03 23.68 23.38
CA ALA A 444 16.34 23.20 22.92
C ALA A 444 17.03 24.21 21.98
N GLU A 445 16.30 24.81 21.04
CA GLU A 445 16.83 25.86 20.15
C GLU A 445 17.20 27.14 20.90
N LYS A 446 16.39 27.55 21.89
CA LYS A 446 16.70 28.69 22.78
C LYS A 446 17.89 28.42 23.71
N ALA A 447 18.27 27.15 23.94
CA ALA A 447 19.44 26.77 24.74
C ALA A 447 20.76 26.77 23.94
N ARG A 448 20.70 26.55 22.61
CA ARG A 448 21.88 26.54 21.71
C ARG A 448 22.74 27.83 21.69
N PRO A 449 22.26 29.06 21.97
CA PRO A 449 23.12 30.25 22.02
C PRO A 449 24.11 30.25 23.19
N LYS A 450 23.82 29.54 24.30
CA LYS A 450 24.67 29.56 25.51
C LYS A 450 25.92 28.67 25.39
N GLU A 451 25.90 27.64 24.55
CA GLU A 451 27.05 26.77 24.29
C GLU A 451 27.95 27.27 23.17
N LYS A 452 27.40 27.84 22.09
CA LYS A 452 28.22 28.44 21.02
C LYS A 452 29.11 29.59 21.55
N MET A 453 28.63 30.35 22.54
CA MET A 453 29.40 31.42 23.18
C MET A 453 30.50 30.90 24.13
N LYS A 454 30.39 29.68 24.66
CA LYS A 454 31.44 29.02 25.46
C LYS A 454 32.52 28.39 24.57
N VAL A 455 32.13 27.68 23.51
CA VAL A 455 33.07 27.05 22.57
C VAL A 455 33.89 28.12 21.81
N GLN A 456 33.26 29.23 21.41
CA GLN A 456 33.96 30.31 20.71
C GLN A 456 34.91 31.11 21.62
N LYS A 457 34.68 31.12 22.95
CA LYS A 457 35.63 31.67 23.95
C LYS A 457 36.84 30.75 24.15
N GLN A 458 36.63 29.42 24.15
CA GLN A 458 37.73 28.45 24.23
C GLN A 458 38.57 28.41 22.95
N SER A 459 37.96 28.47 21.76
CA SER A 459 38.70 28.51 20.49
C SER A 459 39.53 29.80 20.31
N LYS A 460 39.07 30.95 20.84
CA LYS A 460 39.86 32.19 20.83
C LYS A 460 41.08 32.13 21.76
N ASN A 461 40.97 31.48 22.92
CA ASN A 461 42.11 31.28 23.83
C ASN A 461 43.16 30.30 23.26
N ILE A 462 42.73 29.26 22.54
CA ILE A 462 43.65 28.29 21.92
C ILE A 462 44.40 28.95 20.75
N LYS A 463 43.72 29.78 19.95
CA LYS A 463 44.34 30.47 18.81
C LYS A 463 45.35 31.53 19.24
N ALA A 464 45.06 32.27 20.33
CA ALA A 464 46.01 33.23 20.91
C ALA A 464 47.29 32.58 21.47
N ASN A 465 47.20 31.34 21.99
CA ASN A 465 48.38 30.61 22.47
C ASN A 465 49.26 30.06 21.34
N ILE A 466 48.65 29.65 20.22
CA ILE A 466 49.37 29.11 19.05
C ILE A 466 50.09 30.23 18.27
N ASP A 467 49.47 31.41 18.14
CA ASP A 467 50.08 32.54 17.43
C ASP A 467 51.26 33.18 18.21
N SER A 468 51.38 32.92 19.52
CA SER A 468 52.51 33.39 20.34
C SER A 468 53.77 32.51 20.26
N SER A 469 53.64 31.27 19.75
CA SER A 469 54.70 30.25 19.79
C SER A 469 55.34 29.96 18.42
N LEU A 470 54.95 30.66 17.35
CA LEU A 470 55.41 30.42 15.97
C LEU A 470 56.07 31.63 15.30
N CYS A 471 56.60 32.58 16.06
CA CYS A 471 57.43 33.67 15.55
C CYS A 471 58.82 33.70 16.22
N SER A 472 59.66 32.71 15.92
CA SER A 472 61.13 32.87 15.97
C SER A 472 61.83 31.78 15.15
N GLY A 473 62.55 32.15 14.09
CA GLY A 473 63.63 31.34 13.53
C GLY A 473 63.60 31.11 12.02
N TYR A 474 64.25 32.02 11.29
CA TYR A 474 64.59 31.94 9.86
C TYR A 474 65.61 30.82 9.53
N GLY A 475 65.57 30.30 8.30
CA GLY A 475 66.74 29.63 7.68
C GLY A 475 66.42 28.68 6.52
N SER A 476 66.82 29.06 5.31
CA SER A 476 66.69 28.31 4.05
C SER A 476 67.95 27.43 3.75
N PRO A 477 68.17 26.83 2.56
CA PRO A 477 68.11 25.38 2.34
C PRO A 477 69.43 24.74 1.85
N THR A 478 69.68 23.44 2.11
CA THR A 478 70.66 22.66 1.30
C THR A 478 70.43 21.14 1.32
N SER A 479 70.59 20.57 0.13
CA SER A 479 70.67 19.19 -0.37
C SER A 479 71.34 18.09 0.48
N VAL A 480 70.94 16.82 0.30
CA VAL A 480 71.75 15.71 -0.30
C VAL A 480 71.18 14.28 -0.01
N LYS A 481 70.96 13.53 -1.11
CA LYS A 481 71.09 12.07 -1.42
C LYS A 481 70.40 10.92 -0.61
N ILE A 482 69.82 10.02 -1.41
CA ILE A 482 69.46 8.60 -1.16
C ILE A 482 70.73 7.71 -1.28
N PRO A 483 70.95 6.73 -0.38
CA PRO A 483 70.74 5.29 -0.64
C PRO A 483 70.11 4.59 0.61
N GLY A 484 69.56 3.38 0.64
CA GLY A 484 69.47 2.21 -0.24
C GLY A 484 69.05 1.01 0.65
N LYS A 485 68.19 0.15 0.10
CA LYS A 485 67.56 -1.08 0.66
C LYS A 485 68.49 -1.98 1.49
N HIS A 486 67.94 -2.79 2.41
CA HIS A 486 68.15 -4.26 2.52
C HIS A 486 67.03 -4.93 3.32
N GLY A 487 66.40 -5.97 2.72
CA GLY A 487 65.47 -6.91 3.37
C GLY A 487 64.37 -7.44 2.43
N MET A 488 64.72 -8.35 1.50
CA MET A 488 63.81 -8.96 0.50
C MET A 488 63.32 -10.37 0.92
N LYS A 489 62.25 -10.80 0.20
CA LYS A 489 61.78 -12.17 -0.19
C LYS A 489 60.68 -12.75 0.71
N LYS A 490 59.61 -13.39 0.22
CA LYS A 490 59.16 -13.89 -1.11
C LYS A 490 57.65 -14.20 -0.99
N PHE A 491 56.78 -13.71 -1.88
CA PHE A 491 56.04 -14.41 -2.95
C PHE A 491 55.12 -15.62 -2.61
N MET A 492 53.83 -15.42 -2.96
CA MET A 492 52.83 -16.35 -3.55
C MET A 492 52.53 -17.71 -2.89
N ASN A 493 51.31 -17.89 -2.34
CA ASN A 493 50.20 -18.65 -2.96
C ASN A 493 49.05 -18.93 -1.98
N SER A 494 47.89 -19.19 -2.57
CA SER A 494 46.78 -20.08 -2.15
C SER A 494 45.88 -19.74 -0.95
N GLU A 495 44.58 -19.66 -1.29
CA GLU A 495 43.43 -20.30 -0.63
C GLU A 495 42.95 -19.82 0.75
N SER A 496 41.62 -19.72 0.82
CA SER A 496 40.79 -19.50 2.01
C SER A 496 41.13 -20.42 3.18
N PRO A 497 40.86 -19.97 4.42
CA PRO A 497 40.30 -20.87 5.41
C PRO A 497 39.01 -20.36 6.06
N THR A 498 38.23 -21.39 6.37
CA THR A 498 36.96 -21.55 7.06
C THR A 498 36.87 -20.99 8.48
N SER A 499 35.62 -20.90 8.92
CA SER A 499 35.11 -20.95 10.30
C SER A 499 36.08 -21.52 11.34
N GLU A 500 36.36 -20.74 12.40
CA GLU A 500 36.19 -21.12 13.81
C GLU A 500 36.75 -20.04 14.76
N ASN A 501 36.01 -19.83 15.86
CA ASN A 501 36.48 -19.36 17.16
C ASN A 501 36.92 -17.89 17.35
N ILE A 502 35.94 -17.04 17.70
CA ILE A 502 36.09 -16.16 18.89
C ILE A 502 34.84 -16.31 19.74
N CYS A 503 34.84 -17.32 20.60
CA CYS A 503 34.04 -17.35 21.82
C CYS A 503 34.66 -16.36 22.82
N LEU A 504 33.92 -15.31 23.18
CA LEU A 504 34.09 -14.64 24.46
C LEU A 504 32.82 -14.85 25.28
N GLU A 505 33.04 -15.49 26.42
CA GLU A 505 32.08 -15.93 27.42
C GLU A 505 31.12 -14.82 27.86
N PHE A 506 29.82 -15.04 27.65
CA PHE A 506 28.82 -14.60 28.63
C PHE A 506 28.44 -15.82 29.47
N LYS A 507 28.86 -15.76 30.73
CA LYS A 507 28.55 -16.74 31.76
C LYS A 507 27.04 -16.90 31.90
N SER A 508 26.58 -18.11 31.63
CA SER A 508 25.60 -18.85 32.40
C SER A 508 25.27 -18.19 33.76
N LEU A 509 24.12 -17.53 33.81
CA LEU A 509 23.24 -17.63 34.96
C LEU A 509 22.27 -18.75 34.61
N GLY A 510 22.55 -19.92 35.18
CA GLY A 510 21.72 -21.09 35.03
C GLY A 510 20.28 -20.79 35.44
N ASN A 511 19.36 -21.17 34.56
CA ASN A 511 18.24 -21.98 35.00
C ASN A 511 17.93 -22.97 33.88
N GLU A 512 18.35 -24.21 34.11
CA GLU A 512 17.73 -25.39 33.52
C GLU A 512 16.27 -25.40 33.97
N ASN A 513 15.42 -24.80 33.16
CA ASN A 513 14.01 -25.12 33.05
C ASN A 513 13.65 -24.81 31.60
N LEU A 514 13.83 -25.80 30.72
CA LEU A 514 13.14 -25.82 29.44
C LEU A 514 11.65 -26.07 29.76
N GLY A 515 11.01 -25.05 30.34
CA GLY A 515 9.62 -25.10 30.76
C GLY A 515 8.74 -25.20 29.53
N VAL A 516 7.70 -26.04 29.60
CA VAL A 516 6.60 -25.98 28.64
C VAL A 516 6.11 -24.54 28.57
N PRO A 517 5.96 -23.93 27.37
CA PRO A 517 5.49 -22.56 27.26
C PRO A 517 4.19 -22.36 28.02
N GLU A 518 4.07 -21.26 28.76
CA GLU A 518 2.82 -20.92 29.43
C GLU A 518 1.76 -20.58 28.39
N VAL A 519 0.63 -21.29 28.43
CA VAL A 519 -0.44 -21.08 27.46
C VAL A 519 -1.29 -19.88 27.87
N PHE A 520 -1.46 -18.92 26.97
CA PHE A 520 -2.35 -17.78 27.17
C PHE A 520 -3.47 -17.73 26.12
N ILE A 521 -4.57 -17.08 26.49
CA ILE A 521 -5.67 -16.74 25.58
C ILE A 521 -5.58 -15.23 25.35
N PRO A 522 -5.36 -14.75 24.11
CA PRO A 522 -5.31 -13.32 23.83
C PRO A 522 -6.69 -12.66 23.98
N GLU A 523 -6.70 -11.40 24.42
CA GLU A 523 -7.86 -10.52 24.29
C GLU A 523 -8.09 -10.24 22.80
N ILE A 524 -9.29 -10.51 22.30
CA ILE A 524 -9.68 -10.19 20.93
C ILE A 524 -10.30 -8.80 20.94
N THR A 525 -9.65 -7.84 20.26
CA THR A 525 -10.16 -6.48 20.09
C THR A 525 -10.93 -6.36 18.78
N GLU A 526 -12.22 -6.02 18.86
CA GLU A 526 -13.06 -5.80 17.67
C GLU A 526 -12.83 -4.39 17.10
N GLY A 527 -12.30 -4.33 15.87
CA GLY A 527 -12.25 -3.09 15.11
C GLY A 527 -13.65 -2.67 14.62
N LEU A 528 -13.91 -1.36 14.57
CA LEU A 528 -15.14 -0.78 14.03
C LEU A 528 -15.34 -1.16 12.53
N VAL A 529 -16.18 -2.16 12.29
CA VAL A 529 -17.16 -2.42 11.19
C VAL A 529 -16.73 -2.28 9.70
N ILE A 530 -15.48 -1.94 9.32
CA ILE A 530 -15.11 -1.89 7.88
C ILE A 530 -14.00 -2.88 7.47
N GLU A 531 -13.20 -3.40 8.41
CA GLU A 531 -12.20 -4.43 8.10
C GLU A 531 -12.33 -5.56 9.14
N ASN A 532 -12.81 -6.73 8.71
CA ASN A 532 -12.93 -7.95 9.55
C ASN A 532 -11.54 -8.55 9.87
N ASN A 533 -10.59 -7.77 10.40
CA ASN A 533 -9.29 -8.26 10.84
C ASN A 533 -9.20 -8.18 12.36
N ASN A 534 -9.13 -9.34 13.02
CA ASN A 534 -8.99 -9.41 14.47
C ASN A 534 -7.61 -8.92 14.88
N SER A 535 -7.56 -8.09 15.91
CA SER A 535 -6.32 -7.83 16.61
C SER A 535 -6.33 -8.53 17.96
N PHE A 536 -5.34 -9.39 18.15
CA PHE A 536 -5.05 -10.11 19.38
C PHE A 536 -4.17 -9.26 20.26
N ARG A 537 -4.48 -9.22 21.56
CA ARG A 537 -3.73 -8.47 22.56
C ARG A 537 -3.39 -9.38 23.74
N PHE A 538 -2.17 -9.27 24.24
CA PHE A 538 -1.69 -10.04 25.38
C PHE A 538 -0.87 -9.15 26.30
N GLN A 539 -1.24 -9.11 27.58
CA GLN A 539 -0.43 -8.49 28.62
C GLN A 539 0.45 -9.55 29.27
N CYS A 540 1.72 -9.56 28.89
CA CYS A 540 2.72 -10.46 29.44
C CYS A 540 3.08 -10.03 30.87
N PRO A 541 2.94 -10.89 31.89
CA PRO A 541 3.15 -10.52 33.29
C PRO A 541 4.62 -10.53 33.73
N HIS A 542 5.47 -11.35 33.11
CA HIS A 542 6.89 -11.54 33.46
C HIS A 542 7.68 -12.12 32.28
N ALA A 543 9.01 -12.16 32.41
CA ALA A 543 9.87 -12.85 31.45
C ALA A 543 9.55 -14.35 31.37
N GLY A 544 9.62 -14.95 30.19
CA GLY A 544 9.30 -16.37 29.96
C GLY A 544 8.79 -16.67 28.54
N GLN A 545 8.51 -17.94 28.25
CA GLN A 545 7.91 -18.38 26.99
C GLN A 545 6.40 -18.50 27.11
N PHE A 546 5.66 -17.85 26.21
CA PHE A 546 4.20 -17.82 26.21
C PHE A 546 3.64 -18.29 24.88
N GLN A 547 2.85 -19.36 24.88
CA GLN A 547 2.20 -19.88 23.69
C GLN A 547 0.75 -19.39 23.60
N CYS A 548 0.42 -18.76 22.48
CA CYS A 548 -0.96 -18.39 22.20
C CYS A 548 -1.80 -19.64 21.91
N LYS A 549 -2.89 -19.82 22.65
CA LYS A 549 -3.83 -20.93 22.42
C LYS A 549 -4.49 -20.91 21.05
N LEU A 550 -4.73 -19.72 20.47
CA LEU A 550 -5.50 -19.55 19.23
C LEU A 550 -4.63 -19.67 17.98
N THR A 551 -3.46 -19.05 17.99
CA THR A 551 -2.58 -18.98 16.81
C THR A 551 -1.37 -19.91 16.90
N SER A 552 -1.15 -20.56 18.04
CA SER A 552 0.05 -21.35 18.36
C SER A 552 1.36 -20.57 18.30
N LEU A 553 1.36 -19.25 18.08
CA LEU A 553 2.56 -18.43 18.17
C LEU A 553 3.16 -18.53 19.59
N VAL A 554 4.47 -18.74 19.68
CA VAL A 554 5.19 -18.67 20.94
C VAL A 554 6.06 -17.42 20.97
N PHE A 555 5.89 -16.62 22.02
CA PHE A 555 6.67 -15.42 22.28
C PHE A 555 7.59 -15.67 23.46
N GLU A 556 8.89 -15.50 23.26
CA GLU A 556 9.86 -15.46 24.35
C GLU A 556 10.04 -14.01 24.79
N MET A 557 9.59 -13.72 26.01
CA MET A 557 9.52 -12.39 26.58
C MET A 557 10.69 -12.19 27.56
N GLU A 558 11.40 -11.07 27.45
CA GLU A 558 12.49 -10.66 28.35
C GLU A 558 11.97 -10.01 29.65
N GLY A 559 10.69 -9.60 29.67
CA GLY A 559 10.09 -8.90 30.80
C GLY A 559 8.59 -8.69 30.64
N LYS A 560 8.00 -7.98 31.60
CA LYS A 560 6.59 -7.58 31.56
C LYS A 560 6.35 -6.61 30.41
N GLY A 561 5.32 -6.84 29.59
CA GLY A 561 5.05 -6.00 28.41
C GLY A 561 3.67 -6.23 27.79
N GLU A 562 3.32 -5.40 26.82
CA GLU A 562 2.09 -5.53 26.04
C GLU A 562 2.40 -5.89 24.59
N LEU A 563 1.86 -7.03 24.16
CA LEU A 563 1.96 -7.56 22.81
C LEU A 563 0.61 -7.41 22.10
N GLN A 564 0.64 -6.88 20.88
CA GLN A 564 -0.50 -6.82 19.99
C GLN A 564 -0.13 -7.45 18.65
N TYR A 565 -0.97 -8.31 18.10
CA TYR A 565 -0.73 -8.83 16.75
C TYR A 565 -2.03 -9.10 16.00
N ARG A 566 -1.94 -9.26 14.69
CA ARG A 566 -3.06 -9.67 13.83
C ARG A 566 -2.56 -10.55 12.69
N ILE A 567 -3.46 -11.33 12.11
CA ILE A 567 -3.20 -12.08 10.87
C ILE A 567 -3.52 -11.15 9.69
N ASP A 568 -2.59 -11.04 8.76
CA ASP A 568 -2.65 -10.15 7.59
C ASP A 568 -2.61 -10.98 6.29
N SER A 569 -2.86 -10.35 5.15
CA SER A 569 -2.88 -11.03 3.84
C SER A 569 -1.51 -11.03 3.17
N TRP A 570 -1.10 -12.15 2.57
CA TRP A 570 0.02 -12.18 1.64
C TRP A 570 -0.31 -11.33 0.39
N ASP A 571 0.52 -10.34 0.09
CA ASP A 571 0.44 -9.53 -1.13
C ASP A 571 1.26 -10.22 -2.23
N THR A 572 0.58 -10.71 -3.28
CA THR A 572 1.21 -11.46 -4.38
C THR A 572 2.32 -10.66 -5.07
N HIS A 573 2.21 -9.32 -5.09
CA HIS A 573 3.21 -8.46 -5.74
C HIS A 573 4.50 -8.28 -4.95
N VAL A 574 4.48 -8.58 -3.65
CA VAL A 574 5.68 -8.49 -2.79
C VAL A 574 6.52 -9.77 -2.90
N LEU A 575 5.89 -10.89 -3.28
CA LEU A 575 6.57 -12.15 -3.57
C LEU A 575 7.24 -12.18 -4.96
N ASP A 576 6.86 -11.27 -5.87
CA ASP A 576 7.44 -11.17 -7.22
C ASP A 576 8.96 -10.89 -7.19
N GLY A 577 9.47 -10.24 -6.13
CA GLY A 577 10.90 -10.00 -5.90
C GLY A 577 11.67 -11.18 -5.30
N LEU A 578 10.97 -12.23 -4.84
CA LEU A 578 11.51 -13.44 -4.22
C LEU A 578 11.25 -14.65 -5.12
N SER A 579 11.59 -14.50 -6.41
CA SER A 579 11.44 -15.55 -7.42
C SER A 579 11.88 -16.89 -6.84
N GLN A 580 11.00 -17.89 -6.84
CA GLN A 580 11.21 -19.25 -6.31
C GLN A 580 10.71 -19.53 -4.87
N MET A 581 10.06 -18.58 -4.18
CA MET A 581 9.49 -18.79 -2.84
C MET A 581 7.96 -18.68 -2.83
N LYS A 582 7.30 -19.48 -1.99
CA LYS A 582 5.85 -19.45 -1.72
C LYS A 582 5.58 -19.39 -0.21
N PRO A 583 4.43 -18.84 0.23
CA PRO A 583 4.02 -18.87 1.63
C PRO A 583 3.99 -20.30 2.21
N ALA A 584 4.38 -20.42 3.48
CA ALA A 584 4.34 -21.65 4.27
C ALA A 584 3.55 -21.49 5.59
N GLY A 585 2.87 -20.35 5.77
CA GLY A 585 2.06 -20.06 6.95
C GLY A 585 1.35 -18.70 6.85
N PRO A 586 0.50 -18.35 7.83
CA PRO A 586 -0.11 -17.03 7.92
C PRO A 586 0.94 -15.92 8.03
N LEU A 587 0.58 -14.74 7.53
CA LEU A 587 1.37 -13.52 7.72
C LEU A 587 0.90 -12.82 8.99
N TYR A 588 1.82 -12.53 9.92
CA TYR A 588 1.50 -11.91 11.20
C TYR A 588 2.03 -10.48 11.26
N SER A 589 1.17 -9.51 11.50
CA SER A 589 1.57 -8.15 11.91
C SER A 589 1.69 -8.16 13.42
N ILE A 590 2.91 -8.10 13.95
CA ILE A 590 3.20 -8.15 15.38
C ILE A 590 3.78 -6.80 15.81
N ASP A 591 3.19 -6.22 16.84
CA ASP A 591 3.57 -4.96 17.46
C ASP A 591 3.75 -5.20 18.98
N CYS A 592 4.85 -4.72 19.57
CA CYS A 592 5.05 -4.75 21.02
C CYS A 592 5.41 -3.34 21.48
N PHE A 593 4.73 -2.84 22.52
CA PHE A 593 4.79 -1.41 22.86
C PHE A 593 6.06 -0.97 23.59
N GLU A 594 6.93 -1.91 23.94
CA GLU A 594 8.25 -1.71 24.56
C GLU A 594 9.08 -2.96 24.18
N VAL A 595 10.36 -2.84 23.80
CA VAL A 595 11.12 -3.93 23.11
C VAL A 595 11.44 -5.09 24.07
N TRP A 596 10.52 -6.05 24.21
CA TRP A 596 10.61 -7.14 25.19
C TRP A 596 10.58 -8.56 24.60
N VAL A 597 10.56 -8.74 23.28
CA VAL A 597 10.49 -10.08 22.68
C VAL A 597 11.87 -10.47 22.14
N SER A 598 12.49 -11.52 22.69
CA SER A 598 13.83 -11.99 22.28
C SER A 598 13.77 -13.01 21.14
N HIS A 599 12.82 -13.94 21.21
CA HIS A 599 12.60 -15.00 20.23
C HIS A 599 11.12 -15.12 19.86
N LEU A 600 10.88 -15.47 18.60
CA LEU A 600 9.56 -15.75 18.06
C LEU A 600 9.53 -17.15 17.47
N HIS A 601 8.55 -17.96 17.86
CA HIS A 601 8.33 -19.28 17.27
C HIS A 601 7.09 -19.22 16.37
N LEU A 602 7.31 -19.36 15.06
CA LEU A 602 6.28 -19.34 14.03
C LEU A 602 5.82 -20.77 13.71
N PRO A 603 4.51 -21.08 13.76
CA PRO A 603 4.01 -22.42 13.48
C PRO A 603 4.08 -22.77 11.99
N HIS A 604 4.52 -23.98 11.66
CA HIS A 604 4.52 -24.53 10.30
C HIS A 604 3.78 -25.86 10.21
N CYS A 605 3.43 -26.24 8.99
CA CYS A 605 2.78 -27.52 8.67
C CYS A 605 3.65 -28.49 7.86
N GLU A 606 4.92 -28.16 7.58
CA GLU A 606 5.79 -29.05 6.81
C GLU A 606 6.11 -30.36 7.55
N ILE A 607 6.02 -31.49 6.84
CA ILE A 607 6.42 -32.81 7.34
C ILE A 607 7.88 -33.03 6.94
N LEU A 608 8.78 -32.98 7.93
CA LEU A 608 10.22 -33.09 7.71
C LEU A 608 10.63 -34.58 7.62
N SER A 609 11.17 -35.01 6.48
CA SER A 609 11.75 -36.35 6.30
C SER A 609 13.23 -36.36 6.69
N GLU A 610 13.71 -37.44 7.30
CA GLU A 610 15.13 -37.62 7.64
C GLU A 610 16.01 -37.44 6.39
N GLY A 611 16.84 -36.39 6.37
CA GLY A 611 17.75 -36.06 5.26
C GLY A 611 17.46 -34.75 4.53
N ASN A 612 16.27 -34.16 4.70
CA ASN A 612 15.96 -32.81 4.19
C ASN A 612 16.05 -31.79 5.34
N GLN A 613 17.06 -30.92 5.32
CA GLN A 613 17.01 -29.71 6.14
C GLN A 613 15.85 -28.85 5.62
N SER A 614 14.94 -28.44 6.49
CA SER A 614 13.78 -27.64 6.12
C SER A 614 14.23 -26.37 5.39
N GLU A 615 13.87 -26.21 4.12
CA GLU A 615 14.07 -24.95 3.36
C GLU A 615 13.09 -23.84 3.79
N LEU A 616 12.64 -23.88 5.05
CA LEU A 616 11.79 -22.85 5.63
C LEU A 616 12.64 -21.65 5.99
N VAL A 617 12.20 -20.47 5.56
CA VAL A 617 12.81 -19.19 5.92
C VAL A 617 11.73 -18.24 6.40
N VAL A 618 12.11 -17.22 7.15
CA VAL A 618 11.16 -16.21 7.63
C VAL A 618 11.31 -14.94 6.79
N ALA A 619 10.23 -14.49 6.18
CA ALA A 619 10.14 -13.17 5.60
C ALA A 619 9.77 -12.17 6.70
N HIS A 620 10.65 -11.18 6.91
CA HIS A 620 10.40 -10.04 7.78
C HIS A 620 10.27 -8.78 6.92
N PHE A 621 9.09 -8.17 6.94
CA PHE A 621 8.73 -7.05 6.09
C PHE A 621 8.89 -5.73 6.86
N THR A 622 10.00 -5.03 6.60
CA THR A 622 10.29 -3.71 7.19
C THR A 622 10.11 -2.63 6.13
N GLY A 623 8.96 -1.98 6.12
CA GLY A 623 8.60 -1.05 5.04
C GLY A 623 8.35 -1.79 3.73
N ASP A 624 9.16 -1.55 2.68
CA ASP A 624 9.07 -2.25 1.39
C ASP A 624 10.22 -3.22 1.14
N ASN A 625 11.09 -3.45 2.14
CA ASN A 625 12.12 -4.49 2.06
C ASN A 625 11.61 -5.77 2.71
N VAL A 626 11.86 -6.90 2.05
CA VAL A 626 11.72 -8.22 2.65
C VAL A 626 13.09 -8.71 3.04
N GLU A 627 13.33 -8.81 4.34
CA GLU A 627 14.50 -9.49 4.86
C GLU A 627 14.18 -10.98 5.01
N VAL A 628 15.04 -11.83 4.45
CA VAL A 628 14.95 -13.28 4.63
C VAL A 628 15.78 -13.66 5.84
N ILE A 629 15.12 -13.91 6.96
CA ILE A 629 15.73 -14.37 8.20
C ILE A 629 15.86 -15.89 8.16
N GLN A 630 17.08 -16.37 8.37
CA GLN A 630 17.36 -17.80 8.52
C GLN A 630 16.93 -18.28 9.90
N PRO A 631 16.22 -19.42 10.01
CA PRO A 631 15.85 -19.98 11.29
C PRO A 631 17.05 -20.29 12.17
N LEU A 632 16.94 -20.02 13.48
CA LEU A 632 17.88 -20.55 14.47
C LEU A 632 17.68 -22.07 14.64
N LYS A 633 16.43 -22.50 14.61
CA LYS A 633 16.03 -23.90 14.75
C LYS A 633 14.67 -24.12 14.12
N VAL A 634 14.52 -25.23 13.41
CA VAL A 634 13.21 -25.72 12.95
C VAL A 634 12.90 -27.02 13.69
N THR A 635 11.73 -27.04 14.31
CA THR A 635 11.22 -28.21 15.05
C THR A 635 10.21 -28.96 14.18
N SER A 636 9.49 -29.94 14.72
CA SER A 636 8.39 -30.59 13.98
C SER A 636 7.16 -29.70 13.80
N THR A 637 7.07 -28.56 14.51
CA THR A 637 5.86 -27.71 14.56
C THR A 637 6.14 -26.22 14.45
N HIS A 638 7.36 -25.76 14.76
CA HIS A 638 7.72 -24.34 14.82
C HIS A 638 9.08 -24.03 14.21
N VAL A 639 9.16 -22.88 13.55
CA VAL A 639 10.39 -22.19 13.15
C VAL A 639 10.74 -21.15 14.22
N ILE A 640 11.93 -21.24 14.79
CA ILE A 640 12.41 -20.35 15.86
C ILE A 640 13.38 -19.33 15.27
N ILE A 641 13.13 -18.05 15.51
CA ILE A 641 14.01 -16.94 15.12
C ILE A 641 14.30 -16.01 16.31
N SER A 642 15.48 -15.40 16.29
CA SER A 642 15.75 -14.20 17.09
C SER A 642 15.31 -12.98 16.30
N ILE A 643 14.69 -12.02 16.98
CA ILE A 643 14.14 -10.82 16.37
C ILE A 643 14.75 -9.56 16.96
N GLN A 644 15.15 -8.64 16.09
CA GLN A 644 15.68 -7.32 16.49
C GLN A 644 14.64 -6.19 16.30
N GLY A 645 13.48 -6.52 15.72
CA GLY A 645 12.35 -5.64 15.49
C GLY A 645 11.08 -6.45 15.23
N LEU A 646 9.92 -5.83 15.46
CA LEU A 646 8.62 -6.45 15.29
C LEU A 646 7.85 -5.69 14.21
N SER A 647 7.33 -6.43 13.24
CA SER A 647 6.53 -5.89 12.13
C SER A 647 5.72 -7.01 11.47
N LEU A 648 5.65 -7.04 10.14
CA LEU A 648 5.03 -8.13 9.38
C LEU A 648 6.02 -9.29 9.24
N LEU A 649 5.65 -10.48 9.71
CA LEU A 649 6.47 -11.70 9.70
C LEU A 649 5.67 -12.89 9.16
N GLY A 650 6.26 -13.66 8.24
CA GLY A 650 5.61 -14.83 7.66
C GLY A 650 6.61 -15.90 7.21
N LEU A 651 6.20 -17.16 7.18
CA LEU A 651 7.04 -18.26 6.71
C LEU A 651 7.00 -18.38 5.19
N LEU A 652 8.16 -18.61 4.58
CA LEU A 652 8.32 -18.94 3.17
C LEU A 652 8.96 -20.32 3.03
N LYS A 653 8.65 -20.99 1.92
CA LYS A 653 9.33 -22.20 1.46
C LYS A 653 9.57 -22.13 -0.04
N ASN A 654 10.54 -22.90 -0.51
CA ASN A 654 10.84 -23.00 -1.92
C ASN A 654 9.67 -23.63 -2.72
N MET A 655 9.35 -23.04 -3.86
CA MET A 655 8.23 -23.47 -4.70
C MET A 655 8.42 -24.84 -5.34
N PHE A 656 9.67 -25.27 -5.56
CA PHE A 656 10.02 -26.55 -6.18
C PHE A 656 9.85 -27.76 -5.25
N TYR A 657 9.67 -27.54 -3.96
CA TYR A 657 9.39 -28.60 -3.01
C TYR A 657 7.87 -28.77 -2.87
N ALA A 658 7.40 -29.96 -3.26
CA ALA A 658 6.02 -30.40 -3.17
C ALA A 658 5.95 -31.67 -2.31
N GLY A 659 6.21 -31.50 -1.01
CA GLY A 659 6.01 -32.55 0.00
C GLY A 659 4.60 -32.48 0.62
N PRO A 660 4.15 -33.57 1.28
CA PRO A 660 2.93 -33.53 2.08
C PRO A 660 3.08 -32.56 3.25
N VAL A 661 1.98 -31.89 3.59
CA VAL A 661 1.90 -31.00 4.75
C VAL A 661 0.82 -31.51 5.71
N GLY A 662 0.99 -31.22 6.99
CA GLY A 662 -0.08 -31.35 7.97
C GLY A 662 -1.23 -30.43 7.59
N ALA A 663 -2.40 -31.00 7.37
CA ALA A 663 -3.59 -30.30 6.93
C ALA A 663 -4.76 -30.59 7.86
N GLN A 664 -5.86 -29.86 7.65
CA GLN A 664 -7.09 -30.00 8.38
C GLN A 664 -8.31 -29.93 7.47
N VAL A 665 -9.34 -30.72 7.80
CA VAL A 665 -10.67 -30.73 7.19
C VAL A 665 -11.64 -30.08 8.17
N LEU A 666 -12.08 -28.85 7.90
CA LEU A 666 -13.05 -28.15 8.74
C LEU A 666 -14.46 -28.24 8.15
N LEU A 667 -15.42 -28.57 9.00
CA LEU A 667 -16.81 -28.78 8.63
C LEU A 667 -17.70 -27.69 9.25
N PHE A 668 -18.40 -26.92 8.41
CA PHE A 668 -19.38 -25.93 8.87
C PHE A 668 -20.73 -26.21 8.24
N TYR A 669 -21.76 -26.46 9.05
CA TYR A 669 -23.11 -26.72 8.54
C TYR A 669 -24.05 -25.53 8.75
N LYS A 670 -25.03 -25.40 7.85
CA LYS A 670 -26.06 -24.37 7.90
C LYS A 670 -27.41 -24.91 7.43
N GLU A 671 -28.46 -24.60 8.17
CA GLU A 671 -29.84 -24.87 7.76
C GLU A 671 -30.33 -23.82 6.76
N ILE A 672 -30.99 -24.25 5.69
CA ILE A 672 -31.60 -23.35 4.70
C ILE A 672 -33.08 -23.24 5.02
N THR A 673 -33.53 -22.04 5.39
CA THR A 673 -34.93 -21.77 5.71
C THR A 673 -35.78 -21.70 4.42
N GLY A 674 -36.69 -22.65 4.23
CA GLY A 674 -37.57 -22.75 3.05
C GLY A 674 -38.62 -23.87 3.18
N LYS A 675 -39.44 -24.09 2.12
CA LYS A 675 -40.49 -25.13 2.08
C LYS A 675 -39.97 -26.58 2.19
N GLN A 676 -38.67 -26.79 2.00
CA GLN A 676 -37.98 -28.07 2.16
C GLN A 676 -36.80 -27.84 3.11
N SER A 677 -36.70 -28.63 4.17
CA SER A 677 -35.64 -28.56 5.19
C SER A 677 -34.31 -29.07 4.65
N ARG A 678 -33.67 -28.30 3.75
CA ARG A 678 -32.39 -28.66 3.16
C ARG A 678 -31.25 -28.05 3.95
N LYS A 679 -30.19 -28.82 4.14
CA LYS A 679 -29.00 -28.44 4.91
C LYS A 679 -27.81 -28.30 3.96
N LYS A 680 -26.86 -27.45 4.35
CA LYS A 680 -25.66 -27.13 3.57
C LYS A 680 -24.43 -27.37 4.44
N LEU A 681 -23.52 -28.24 4.00
CA LEU A 681 -22.22 -28.48 4.62
C LEU A 681 -21.13 -27.80 3.79
N HIS A 682 -20.32 -26.98 4.43
CA HIS A 682 -19.10 -26.40 3.89
C HIS A 682 -17.92 -27.23 4.39
N ILE A 683 -17.11 -27.72 3.47
CA ILE A 683 -15.90 -28.49 3.76
C ILE A 683 -14.71 -27.63 3.33
N HIS A 684 -13.84 -27.29 4.27
CA HIS A 684 -12.62 -26.55 4.01
C HIS A 684 -11.41 -27.48 4.14
N LEU A 685 -10.59 -27.54 3.10
CA LEU A 685 -9.26 -28.14 3.15
C LEU A 685 -8.25 -27.02 3.37
N LEU A 686 -7.64 -26.96 4.55
CA LEU A 686 -6.69 -25.91 4.92
C LEU A 686 -5.41 -26.52 5.53
N PRO A 687 -4.27 -25.83 5.46
CA PRO A 687 -3.10 -26.20 6.26
C PRO A 687 -3.40 -26.17 7.77
N TRP A 688 -2.78 -27.06 8.55
CA TRP A 688 -3.00 -27.15 10.02
C TRP A 688 -2.65 -25.87 10.77
N ASN A 689 -1.67 -25.10 10.29
CA ASN A 689 -1.24 -23.84 10.91
C ASN A 689 -2.14 -22.63 10.58
N VAL A 690 -3.33 -22.87 9.99
CA VAL A 690 -4.40 -21.88 9.87
C VAL A 690 -5.34 -21.98 11.08
N PRO A 691 -5.52 -20.91 11.89
CA PRO A 691 -6.41 -20.96 13.05
C PRO A 691 -7.89 -21.16 12.65
N TYR A 692 -8.59 -22.14 13.26
CA TYR A 692 -9.99 -22.40 12.91
C TYR A 692 -10.92 -21.26 13.34
N GLU A 693 -10.61 -20.53 14.43
CA GLU A 693 -11.41 -19.38 14.89
C GLU A 693 -11.49 -18.26 13.84
N GLU A 694 -10.45 -18.11 13.00
CA GLU A 694 -10.46 -17.16 11.87
C GLU A 694 -11.40 -17.61 10.75
N VAL A 695 -11.51 -18.92 10.53
CA VAL A 695 -12.44 -19.52 9.58
C VAL A 695 -13.88 -19.40 10.12
N GLU A 696 -14.11 -19.74 11.38
CA GLU A 696 -15.42 -19.70 12.03
C GLU A 696 -16.05 -18.29 11.98
N LYS A 697 -15.27 -17.23 12.22
CA LYS A 697 -15.77 -15.85 12.17
C LYS A 697 -16.28 -15.42 10.79
N ARG A 698 -15.79 -16.02 9.71
CA ARG A 698 -16.31 -15.76 8.35
C ARG A 698 -17.59 -16.54 8.08
N HIS A 699 -17.80 -17.59 8.85
CA HIS A 699 -18.94 -18.48 8.79
C HIS A 699 -19.88 -18.29 9.99
N LYS A 700 -20.01 -17.07 10.56
CA LYS A 700 -20.93 -16.73 11.70
C LYS A 700 -22.38 -17.19 11.56
N SER A 701 -22.82 -17.47 10.32
CA SER A 701 -24.17 -17.96 10.03
C SER A 701 -24.28 -19.48 9.88
N SER A 702 -23.19 -20.19 10.15
CA SER A 702 -23.03 -21.65 10.09
C SER A 702 -22.47 -22.13 11.43
N THR A 703 -22.75 -23.37 11.78
CA THR A 703 -22.26 -24.02 13.00
C THR A 703 -21.06 -24.90 12.67
N TYR A 704 -19.95 -24.73 13.39
CA TYR A 704 -18.80 -25.63 13.30
C TYR A 704 -19.20 -27.03 13.80
N TYR A 705 -18.87 -28.06 13.03
CA TYR A 705 -19.04 -29.45 13.41
C TYR A 705 -17.73 -29.96 13.99
N ASP A 706 -17.68 -30.08 15.31
CA ASP A 706 -16.48 -30.50 16.03
C ASP A 706 -16.18 -31.98 15.76
N THR A 707 -15.03 -32.23 15.13
CA THR A 707 -14.62 -33.57 14.69
C THR A 707 -13.11 -33.65 14.54
N SER A 708 -12.56 -34.86 14.36
CA SER A 708 -11.14 -35.03 14.05
C SER A 708 -10.85 -34.41 12.68
N SER A 709 -10.19 -33.26 12.66
CA SER A 709 -9.94 -32.52 11.43
C SER A 709 -8.61 -32.86 10.79
N THR A 710 -7.65 -33.43 11.53
CA THR A 710 -6.25 -33.57 11.08
C THR A 710 -6.07 -34.60 9.97
N CYS A 711 -5.32 -34.24 8.93
CA CYS A 711 -4.94 -35.13 7.83
C CYS A 711 -3.58 -34.72 7.23
N GLN A 712 -3.13 -35.44 6.19
CA GLN A 712 -1.97 -35.04 5.38
C GLN A 712 -2.41 -34.82 3.95
N LEU A 713 -2.11 -33.63 3.41
CA LEU A 713 -2.42 -33.28 2.03
C LEU A 713 -1.17 -32.77 1.32
N THR A 714 -1.09 -32.99 0.02
CA THR A 714 0.03 -32.56 -0.82
C THR A 714 -0.44 -31.39 -1.69
N PRO A 715 0.16 -30.19 -1.54
CA PRO A 715 -0.17 -29.05 -2.38
C PRO A 715 -0.05 -29.37 -3.88
N GLY A 716 -1.02 -28.95 -4.68
CA GLY A 716 -1.08 -29.21 -6.12
C GLY A 716 -1.74 -30.54 -6.51
N ARG A 717 -2.08 -31.42 -5.56
CA ARG A 717 -2.87 -32.64 -5.82
C ARG A 717 -4.36 -32.40 -5.68
N LYS A 718 -5.17 -33.13 -6.44
CA LYS A 718 -6.64 -33.09 -6.33
C LYS A 718 -7.16 -34.06 -5.27
N TYR A 719 -8.19 -33.60 -4.59
CA TYR A 719 -8.93 -34.36 -3.61
C TYR A 719 -10.42 -34.32 -3.94
N ARG A 720 -11.16 -35.33 -3.48
CA ARG A 720 -12.62 -35.41 -3.63
C ARG A 720 -13.26 -35.93 -2.34
N PRO A 721 -14.32 -35.29 -1.84
CA PRO A 721 -15.06 -35.83 -0.71
C PRO A 721 -15.96 -36.99 -1.17
N SER A 722 -15.96 -38.07 -0.42
CA SER A 722 -16.95 -39.14 -0.53
C SER A 722 -18.12 -38.81 0.39
N CYS A 723 -19.34 -38.67 -0.15
CA CYS A 723 -20.51 -38.23 0.62
C CYS A 723 -21.83 -38.83 0.10
N ASP A 724 -21.80 -40.09 -0.35
CA ASP A 724 -22.98 -40.75 -0.93
C ASP A 724 -24.17 -40.81 0.05
N PRO A 725 -25.42 -40.59 -0.42
CA PRO A 725 -25.85 -40.41 -1.82
C PRO A 725 -25.71 -38.96 -2.33
N TYR A 726 -25.14 -38.05 -1.55
CA TYR A 726 -24.99 -36.64 -1.90
C TYR A 726 -23.79 -36.40 -2.80
N LYS A 727 -23.80 -35.23 -3.46
CA LYS A 727 -22.74 -34.82 -4.37
C LYS A 727 -22.15 -33.50 -3.93
N ALA A 728 -20.84 -33.49 -3.73
CA ALA A 728 -20.08 -32.28 -3.51
C ALA A 728 -19.97 -31.41 -4.76
N GLN A 729 -19.87 -30.11 -4.53
CA GLN A 729 -19.64 -29.08 -5.54
C GLN A 729 -18.42 -28.25 -5.13
N PRO A 730 -17.32 -28.26 -5.91
CA PRO A 730 -17.05 -29.12 -7.08
C PRO A 730 -16.91 -30.60 -6.71
N LYS A 731 -16.84 -31.51 -7.71
CA LYS A 731 -16.64 -32.96 -7.48
C LYS A 731 -15.24 -33.30 -6.96
N SER A 732 -14.25 -32.55 -7.42
CA SER A 732 -12.87 -32.61 -6.96
C SER A 732 -12.26 -31.21 -7.06
N ALA A 733 -11.29 -30.93 -6.21
CA ALA A 733 -10.58 -29.66 -6.18
C ALA A 733 -9.10 -29.91 -5.89
N THR A 734 -8.23 -29.08 -6.46
CA THR A 734 -6.80 -29.07 -6.13
C THR A 734 -6.62 -28.45 -4.75
N PHE A 735 -5.88 -29.12 -3.86
CA PHE A 735 -5.48 -28.54 -2.58
C PHE A 735 -4.33 -27.56 -2.81
N GLU A 736 -4.61 -26.29 -2.54
CA GLU A 736 -3.62 -25.23 -2.49
C GLU A 736 -3.54 -24.73 -1.04
N CYS A 737 -2.35 -24.36 -0.57
CA CYS A 737 -2.20 -23.82 0.78
C CYS A 737 -2.74 -22.38 0.84
N ASP A 738 -3.98 -22.22 1.31
CA ASP A 738 -4.59 -20.92 1.60
C ASP A 738 -4.31 -20.51 3.06
N TYR A 739 -3.54 -19.44 3.24
CA TYR A 739 -3.18 -18.90 4.56
C TYR A 739 -3.92 -17.60 4.90
N GLY A 740 -4.96 -17.27 4.14
CA GLY A 740 -5.93 -16.26 4.49
C GLY A 740 -5.73 -14.86 3.87
N PRO A 741 -6.53 -13.88 4.33
CA PRO A 741 -7.62 -14.08 5.30
C PRO A 741 -8.85 -14.71 4.62
N ASN A 742 -8.95 -14.59 3.28
CA ASN A 742 -9.79 -15.26 2.25
C ASN A 742 -10.40 -16.68 2.38
N TYR A 743 -10.72 -17.27 3.53
CA TYR A 743 -11.10 -18.71 3.55
C TYR A 743 -12.45 -19.02 2.87
N HIS A 744 -12.40 -19.58 1.67
CA HIS A 744 -13.58 -20.09 0.95
C HIS A 744 -13.73 -21.61 1.15
N PRO A 745 -14.97 -22.13 1.18
CA PRO A 745 -15.17 -23.58 1.26
C PRO A 745 -14.65 -24.26 0.00
N THR A 746 -13.80 -25.28 0.19
CA THR A 746 -13.26 -26.10 -0.90
C THR A 746 -14.36 -26.92 -1.56
N PHE A 747 -15.28 -27.45 -0.74
CA PHE A 747 -16.45 -28.17 -1.22
C PHE A 747 -17.72 -27.72 -0.50
N VAL A 748 -18.83 -27.82 -1.21
CA VAL A 748 -20.17 -27.61 -0.67
C VAL A 748 -21.01 -28.85 -0.94
N VAL A 749 -21.61 -29.41 0.11
CA VAL A 749 -22.54 -30.54 0.02
C VAL A 749 -23.91 -30.09 0.48
N PHE A 750 -24.94 -30.40 -0.31
CA PHE A 750 -26.33 -30.15 0.07
C PHE A 750 -27.02 -31.47 0.38
N PHE A 751 -27.60 -31.58 1.56
CA PHE A 751 -28.18 -32.81 2.09
C PHE A 751 -29.51 -32.55 2.81
N ASP A 752 -30.31 -33.59 2.99
CA ASP A 752 -31.65 -33.51 3.60
C ASP A 752 -31.86 -34.56 4.71
N THR A 753 -30.91 -35.46 4.94
CA THR A 753 -30.94 -36.41 6.07
C THR A 753 -30.40 -35.82 7.38
N GLU A 754 -30.69 -36.51 8.49
CA GLU A 754 -30.15 -36.18 9.82
C GLU A 754 -28.72 -36.69 10.05
N ALA A 755 -28.33 -37.73 9.31
CA ALA A 755 -26.96 -38.22 9.32
C ALA A 755 -26.50 -38.67 7.93
N PHE A 756 -25.20 -38.51 7.66
CA PHE A 756 -24.50 -39.10 6.53
C PHE A 756 -23.00 -39.16 6.80
N THR A 757 -22.28 -40.00 6.09
CA THR A 757 -20.84 -40.16 6.25
C THR A 757 -20.10 -39.30 5.23
N VAL A 758 -19.03 -38.63 5.65
CA VAL A 758 -18.13 -37.87 4.79
C VAL A 758 -16.69 -38.34 4.99
N SER A 759 -15.99 -38.64 3.90
CA SER A 759 -14.54 -38.92 3.89
C SER A 759 -13.84 -38.11 2.81
N LEU A 760 -12.51 -38.08 2.80
CA LEU A 760 -11.73 -37.42 1.74
C LEU A 760 -10.85 -38.43 1.03
N LEU A 761 -10.94 -38.45 -0.29
CA LEU A 761 -10.17 -39.32 -1.17
C LEU A 761 -9.14 -38.51 -1.97
N ASP A 762 -7.99 -39.09 -2.25
CA ASP A 762 -7.01 -38.56 -3.21
C ASP A 762 -7.37 -38.88 -4.67
N GLU A 763 -6.44 -38.57 -5.59
CA GLU A 763 -6.59 -38.81 -7.04
C GLU A 763 -6.68 -40.29 -7.41
N ASP A 764 -6.02 -41.15 -6.64
CA ASP A 764 -6.00 -42.61 -6.83
C ASP A 764 -7.22 -43.28 -6.17
N GLY A 765 -8.01 -42.52 -5.41
CA GLY A 765 -9.20 -42.98 -4.71
C GLY A 765 -8.91 -43.60 -3.35
N LEU A 766 -7.71 -43.38 -2.80
CA LEU A 766 -7.34 -43.77 -1.44
C LEU A 766 -7.87 -42.76 -0.43
N GLU A 767 -8.31 -43.25 0.72
CA GLU A 767 -8.77 -42.41 1.84
C GLU A 767 -7.58 -41.71 2.50
N VAL A 768 -7.59 -40.37 2.48
CA VAL A 768 -6.59 -39.50 3.12
C VAL A 768 -7.12 -38.84 4.39
N TRP A 769 -8.44 -38.87 4.58
CA TRP A 769 -9.12 -38.53 5.83
C TRP A 769 -10.28 -39.51 5.99
N GLU A 770 -10.27 -40.24 7.11
CA GLU A 770 -11.14 -41.37 7.38
C GLU A 770 -12.64 -40.99 7.35
N PRO A 771 -13.56 -41.93 7.09
CA PRO A 771 -14.99 -41.64 7.09
C PRO A 771 -15.51 -41.16 8.46
N HIS A 772 -16.15 -40.00 8.46
CA HIS A 772 -16.77 -39.41 9.65
C HIS A 772 -18.27 -39.32 9.49
N ASP A 773 -19.01 -39.79 10.50
CA ASP A 773 -20.45 -39.63 10.55
C ASP A 773 -20.80 -38.21 10.98
N VAL A 774 -21.48 -37.48 10.11
CA VAL A 774 -22.06 -36.16 10.41
C VAL A 774 -23.46 -36.41 10.96
N CYS A 775 -23.67 -36.26 12.27
CA CYS A 775 -24.97 -36.48 12.93
C CYS A 775 -25.51 -35.18 13.55
N LEU A 776 -26.64 -34.68 13.04
CA LEU A 776 -27.18 -33.38 13.45
C LEU A 776 -28.25 -33.44 14.56
N SER A 777 -28.75 -34.64 14.87
CA SER A 777 -29.81 -34.84 15.86
C SER A 777 -29.33 -34.80 17.32
N ALA A 778 -28.02 -34.91 17.57
CA ALA A 778 -27.46 -34.96 18.94
C ALA A 778 -26.89 -33.61 19.44
N HIS A 779 -26.39 -32.74 18.56
CA HIS A 779 -25.68 -31.52 18.97
C HIS A 779 -26.58 -30.34 19.37
N ASN A 780 -27.87 -30.35 19.00
CA ASN A 780 -28.78 -29.25 19.34
C ASN A 780 -29.32 -29.32 20.78
N THR A 781 -29.30 -30.50 21.41
CA THR A 781 -29.69 -30.64 22.82
C THR A 781 -28.52 -30.36 23.76
N ASP A 782 -27.32 -30.91 23.53
CA ASP A 782 -26.22 -30.77 24.49
C ASP A 782 -25.60 -29.38 24.52
N ALA A 783 -25.39 -28.70 23.39
CA ALA A 783 -24.80 -27.35 23.40
C ALA A 783 -25.74 -26.31 24.05
N ALA A 784 -27.04 -26.41 23.78
CA ALA A 784 -28.05 -25.54 24.39
C ALA A 784 -28.25 -25.85 25.87
N LEU A 785 -28.20 -27.13 26.27
CA LEU A 785 -28.27 -27.54 27.68
C LEU A 785 -27.02 -27.10 28.44
N ILE A 786 -25.83 -27.32 27.89
CA ILE A 786 -24.54 -26.88 28.47
C ILE A 786 -24.50 -25.37 28.60
N LYS A 787 -24.96 -24.62 27.59
CA LYS A 787 -25.03 -23.15 27.67
C LYS A 787 -25.98 -22.69 28.78
N ARG A 788 -27.16 -23.31 28.91
CA ARG A 788 -28.12 -23.02 30.00
C ARG A 788 -27.57 -23.41 31.38
N MET A 789 -26.84 -24.53 31.47
CA MET A 789 -26.21 -24.98 32.71
C MET A 789 -25.11 -24.00 33.16
N LYS A 790 -24.22 -23.59 32.25
CA LYS A 790 -23.18 -22.59 32.55
C LYS A 790 -23.76 -21.23 32.94
N ALA A 791 -24.81 -20.79 32.26
CA ALA A 791 -25.50 -19.54 32.59
C ALA A 791 -26.14 -19.59 33.99
N ALA A 792 -26.76 -20.72 34.36
CA ALA A 792 -27.32 -20.91 35.70
C ALA A 792 -26.22 -21.00 36.77
N GLU A 793 -25.13 -21.70 36.48
CA GLU A 793 -23.97 -21.84 37.37
C GLU A 793 -23.32 -20.48 37.67
N PHE A 794 -23.17 -19.61 36.66
CA PHE A 794 -22.69 -18.24 36.86
C PHE A 794 -23.54 -17.45 37.86
N VAL A 795 -24.88 -17.54 37.74
CA VAL A 795 -25.83 -16.83 38.60
C VAL A 795 -25.71 -17.29 40.05
N ASP A 796 -25.44 -18.57 40.26
CA ASP A 796 -25.25 -19.18 41.58
C ASP A 796 -23.87 -18.83 42.17
N GLU A 797 -22.80 -18.93 41.38
CA GLU A 797 -21.43 -18.61 41.79
C GLU A 797 -21.27 -17.14 42.20
N HIS A 798 -21.93 -16.23 41.47
CA HIS A 798 -21.79 -14.79 41.67
C HIS A 798 -22.88 -14.18 42.55
N ARG A 799 -23.69 -15.00 43.24
CA ARG A 799 -24.86 -14.57 44.02
C ARG A 799 -24.58 -13.40 44.96
N GLU A 800 -23.55 -13.48 45.78
CA GLU A 800 -23.25 -12.42 46.76
C GLU A 800 -22.85 -11.10 46.09
N LYS A 801 -22.04 -11.18 45.03
CA LYS A 801 -21.59 -9.99 44.28
C LYS A 801 -22.75 -9.35 43.52
N LEU A 802 -23.65 -10.17 42.96
CA LEU A 802 -24.86 -9.69 42.27
C LEU A 802 -25.85 -9.04 43.25
N ILE A 803 -26.05 -9.61 44.45
CA ILE A 803 -26.85 -8.98 45.52
C ILE A 803 -26.30 -7.62 45.93
N GLN A 804 -24.97 -7.47 46.00
CA GLN A 804 -24.34 -6.23 46.43
C GLN A 804 -24.31 -5.14 45.34
N ARG A 805 -24.09 -5.53 44.08
CA ARG A 805 -23.73 -4.59 43.00
C ARG A 805 -24.88 -4.24 42.05
N VAL A 806 -25.97 -5.01 42.05
CA VAL A 806 -27.14 -4.69 41.22
C VAL A 806 -28.02 -3.65 41.95
N SER A 807 -28.09 -2.44 41.40
CA SER A 807 -28.92 -1.35 41.93
C SER A 807 -30.32 -1.29 41.33
N SER A 808 -30.48 -1.68 40.05
CA SER A 808 -31.74 -1.58 39.29
C SER A 808 -32.50 -2.92 39.23
N VAL A 809 -32.79 -3.51 40.39
CA VAL A 809 -33.36 -4.88 40.47
C VAL A 809 -34.75 -4.97 39.83
N MET A 810 -35.58 -3.93 39.97
CA MET A 810 -36.93 -3.92 39.39
C MET A 810 -36.92 -4.00 37.87
N GLU A 811 -35.91 -3.46 37.18
CA GLU A 811 -35.81 -3.58 35.72
C GLU A 811 -35.53 -5.02 35.26
N LEU A 812 -34.85 -5.80 36.10
CA LEU A 812 -34.62 -7.23 35.83
C LEU A 812 -35.89 -8.03 36.11
N ALA A 813 -36.57 -7.71 37.22
CA ALA A 813 -37.86 -8.31 37.58
C ALA A 813 -38.94 -8.02 36.51
N ASP A 814 -39.00 -6.81 35.96
CA ASP A 814 -39.91 -6.44 34.87
C ASP A 814 -39.69 -7.32 33.63
N SER A 815 -38.43 -7.54 33.27
CA SER A 815 -38.06 -8.39 32.13
C SER A 815 -38.44 -9.85 32.36
N LEU A 816 -38.24 -10.38 33.56
CA LEU A 816 -38.68 -11.73 33.91
C LEU A 816 -40.21 -11.88 33.95
N GLN A 817 -40.93 -10.88 34.48
CA GLN A 817 -42.40 -10.88 34.54
C GLN A 817 -43.01 -10.76 33.13
N SER A 818 -42.44 -9.92 32.26
CA SER A 818 -42.88 -9.81 30.86
C SER A 818 -42.75 -11.12 30.08
N LYS A 819 -41.78 -11.96 30.45
CA LYS A 819 -41.57 -13.31 29.91
C LYS A 819 -42.36 -14.39 30.64
N LYS A 820 -43.24 -14.01 31.58
CA LYS A 820 -44.05 -14.90 32.42
C LYS A 820 -43.24 -15.92 33.22
N MET A 821 -41.98 -15.60 33.54
CA MET A 821 -41.10 -16.47 34.33
C MET A 821 -41.25 -16.25 35.84
N ILE A 822 -41.83 -15.13 36.24
CA ILE A 822 -42.24 -14.84 37.62
C ILE A 822 -43.69 -14.34 37.63
N GLY A 823 -44.47 -14.77 38.63
CA GLY A 823 -45.88 -14.38 38.76
C GLY A 823 -46.07 -13.04 39.47
N ASP A 824 -47.29 -12.48 39.38
CA ASP A 824 -47.61 -11.16 39.94
C ASP A 824 -47.43 -11.07 41.46
N GLU A 825 -47.70 -12.17 42.18
CA GLU A 825 -47.47 -12.26 43.63
C GLU A 825 -45.97 -12.18 43.98
N MET A 826 -45.14 -12.93 43.25
CA MET A 826 -43.68 -12.94 43.41
C MET A 826 -43.06 -11.59 43.04
N TYR A 827 -43.55 -10.97 41.98
CA TYR A 827 -43.12 -9.63 41.56
C TYR A 827 -43.48 -8.57 42.60
N ASN A 828 -44.70 -8.61 43.16
CA ASN A 828 -45.12 -7.69 44.21
C ASN A 828 -44.29 -7.87 45.49
N ASN A 829 -43.89 -9.10 45.84
CA ASN A 829 -43.00 -9.36 46.97
C ASN A 829 -41.62 -8.73 46.79
N ILE A 830 -41.05 -8.75 45.57
CA ILE A 830 -39.81 -8.01 45.27
C ILE A 830 -40.06 -6.51 45.43
N LYS A 831 -41.14 -5.98 44.87
CA LYS A 831 -41.45 -4.54 44.86
C LYS A 831 -41.61 -3.92 46.25
N VAL A 832 -42.12 -4.67 47.22
CA VAL A 832 -42.35 -4.20 48.60
C VAL A 832 -41.06 -4.08 49.41
N ALA A 833 -39.95 -4.70 48.97
CA ALA A 833 -38.67 -4.63 49.67
C ALA A 833 -38.04 -3.23 49.63
N LYS A 834 -37.45 -2.82 50.75
CA LYS A 834 -37.03 -1.43 51.02
C LYS A 834 -35.70 -1.02 50.37
N THR A 835 -34.84 -1.97 50.02
CA THR A 835 -33.51 -1.71 49.44
C THR A 835 -33.28 -2.62 48.23
N SER A 836 -32.41 -2.19 47.30
CA SER A 836 -32.08 -3.00 46.12
C SER A 836 -31.45 -4.34 46.50
N GLN A 837 -30.66 -4.40 47.58
CA GLN A 837 -30.09 -5.66 48.08
C GLN A 837 -31.17 -6.62 48.57
N GLU A 838 -32.20 -6.10 49.24
CA GLU A 838 -33.32 -6.91 49.73
C GLU A 838 -34.21 -7.36 48.57
N GLN A 839 -34.46 -6.49 47.59
CA GLN A 839 -35.12 -6.83 46.33
C GLN A 839 -34.37 -7.96 45.62
N MET A 840 -33.05 -7.87 45.55
CA MET A 840 -32.22 -8.87 44.87
C MET A 840 -32.21 -10.22 45.62
N ARG A 841 -32.26 -10.21 46.96
CA ARG A 841 -32.39 -11.44 47.77
C ARG A 841 -33.70 -12.16 47.49
N ILE A 842 -34.82 -11.44 47.49
CA ILE A 842 -36.15 -12.01 47.19
C ILE A 842 -36.19 -12.51 45.74
N LEU A 843 -35.63 -11.74 44.79
CA LEU A 843 -35.53 -12.17 43.40
C LEU A 843 -34.71 -13.46 43.28
N TYR A 844 -33.60 -13.60 44.01
CA TYR A 844 -32.81 -14.83 44.02
C TYR A 844 -33.56 -16.06 44.55
N GLU A 845 -34.40 -15.90 45.57
CA GLU A 845 -35.26 -17.00 46.05
C GLU A 845 -36.25 -17.46 44.98
N ILE A 846 -36.75 -16.52 44.18
CA ILE A 846 -37.60 -16.80 43.03
C ILE A 846 -36.81 -17.49 41.90
N LEU A 847 -35.58 -17.04 41.62
CA LEU A 847 -34.71 -17.71 40.65
C LEU A 847 -34.35 -19.15 41.08
N GLN A 848 -34.17 -19.38 42.38
CA GLN A 848 -33.88 -20.70 42.93
C GLN A 848 -35.07 -21.66 42.74
N SER A 849 -36.29 -21.18 43.02
CA SER A 849 -37.51 -21.98 42.82
C SER A 849 -37.89 -22.17 41.35
N GLY A 850 -37.49 -21.25 40.46
CA GLY A 850 -37.67 -21.35 39.00
C GLY A 850 -36.68 -22.28 38.27
N GLY A 851 -35.63 -22.75 38.94
CA GLY A 851 -34.66 -23.70 38.40
C GLY A 851 -33.77 -23.16 37.27
N THR A 852 -33.00 -24.05 36.62
CA THR A 852 -31.95 -23.73 35.63
C THR A 852 -32.45 -22.87 34.47
N ALA A 853 -33.70 -23.07 34.03
CA ALA A 853 -34.27 -22.31 32.92
C ALA A 853 -34.45 -20.83 33.26
N VAL A 854 -34.97 -20.53 34.46
CA VAL A 854 -35.22 -19.15 34.90
C VAL A 854 -33.90 -18.45 35.23
N LYS A 855 -32.92 -19.17 35.79
CA LYS A 855 -31.57 -18.63 36.04
C LYS A 855 -30.81 -18.31 34.76
N ALA A 856 -30.88 -19.20 33.76
CA ALA A 856 -30.24 -18.95 32.46
C ALA A 856 -30.85 -17.72 31.78
N GLU A 857 -32.17 -17.55 31.85
CA GLU A 857 -32.84 -16.37 31.31
C GLU A 857 -32.46 -15.09 32.06
N PHE A 858 -32.36 -15.17 33.39
CA PHE A 858 -31.91 -14.06 34.22
C PHE A 858 -30.48 -13.62 33.86
N TYR A 859 -29.58 -14.56 33.61
CA TYR A 859 -28.22 -14.28 33.14
C TYR A 859 -28.20 -13.56 31.77
N GLU A 860 -29.04 -13.96 30.83
CA GLU A 860 -29.14 -13.27 29.53
C GLU A 860 -29.68 -11.83 29.70
N ILE A 861 -30.63 -11.61 30.60
CA ILE A 861 -31.12 -10.27 30.94
C ILE A 861 -30.01 -9.44 31.60
N LEU A 862 -29.19 -10.04 32.46
CA LEU A 862 -28.01 -9.38 33.04
C LEU A 862 -27.00 -8.99 31.97
N LYS A 863 -26.72 -9.85 31.00
CA LYS A 863 -25.82 -9.52 29.87
C LYS A 863 -26.36 -8.36 29.03
N LEU A 864 -27.67 -8.32 28.79
CA LEU A 864 -28.28 -7.26 27.99
C LEU A 864 -28.31 -5.90 28.72
N LYS A 865 -28.64 -5.90 30.00
CA LYS A 865 -28.89 -4.65 30.75
C LYS A 865 -27.69 -4.18 31.57
N LEU A 866 -26.84 -5.10 32.00
CA LEU A 866 -25.72 -4.87 32.91
C LEU A 866 -24.44 -5.58 32.40
N ALA A 867 -24.17 -5.49 31.09
CA ALA A 867 -23.03 -6.13 30.42
C ALA A 867 -21.70 -5.92 31.18
N PHE A 868 -21.40 -4.66 31.54
CA PHE A 868 -20.18 -4.31 32.28
C PHE A 868 -20.03 -5.01 33.63
N LEU A 869 -21.14 -5.31 34.32
CA LEU A 869 -21.10 -6.04 35.59
C LEU A 869 -20.86 -7.53 35.35
N VAL A 870 -21.47 -8.09 34.31
CA VAL A 870 -21.27 -9.50 33.96
C VAL A 870 -19.84 -9.74 33.50
N ASP A 871 -19.30 -8.90 32.62
CA ASP A 871 -17.92 -9.00 32.13
C ASP A 871 -16.90 -8.89 33.27
N ASP A 872 -17.14 -8.00 34.24
CA ASP A 872 -16.27 -7.84 35.41
C ASP A 872 -16.31 -9.07 36.33
N LEU A 873 -17.48 -9.68 36.51
CA LEU A 873 -17.64 -10.89 37.31
C LEU A 873 -17.06 -12.14 36.62
N GLU A 874 -17.21 -12.26 35.30
CA GLU A 874 -16.61 -13.34 34.49
C GLU A 874 -15.08 -13.25 34.43
N SER A 875 -14.51 -12.05 34.53
CA SER A 875 -13.06 -11.81 34.46
C SER A 875 -12.26 -12.24 35.71
N GLY A 876 -12.92 -12.73 36.77
CA GLY A 876 -12.29 -13.13 38.03
C GLY A 876 -11.68 -11.96 38.82
N PRO A 877 -11.18 -12.17 40.06
CA PRO A 877 -10.69 -11.06 40.88
C PRO A 877 -9.44 -10.43 40.28
N ARG A 878 -9.57 -9.19 39.77
CA ARG A 878 -8.45 -8.29 39.52
C ARG A 878 -7.72 -8.06 40.84
N LYS A 879 -6.52 -8.63 40.99
CA LYS A 879 -5.68 -8.36 42.17
C LYS A 879 -5.29 -6.87 42.15
N ALA A 880 -5.59 -6.21 43.26
CA ALA A 880 -5.31 -4.81 43.57
C ALA A 880 -3.80 -4.52 43.69
#